data_AF-A0A1P8M7P2-F1
#
_entry.id   AF-A0A1P8M7P2-F1
#
_cell.length_a   1.000
_cell.length_b   1.000
_cell.length_c   1.000
_cell.angle_alpha   90.00
_cell.angle_beta   90.00
_cell.angle_gamma   90.00
#
_symmetry.space_group_name_H-M   'P 1'
#
loop_
_entity.id
_entity.type
_entity.pdbx_description
1 polymer ?
#
loop_
_entity_poly.entity_id
_entity_poly.type
_entity_poly.pdbx_seq_one_letter_code
_entity_poly.pdbx_strand_id
1 'polypeptide(L)'
;MKMRLDNLQGAPRSASPVIPPIPETTAAPAGNGSPATPATGTAVALERRLAGVLASVVKKDDVPVDANFFYELGADSLVMAQFCARVRKQPDVPAVSIKDIYQNPTISALAAALAPAEEAPATVQVQERLAEVLSGVLDLEHVPVEADFFQDLGADSLVMARFCARVRKQPDLPAVSIKDIYQNPTISGLAAALAPAETAPASVQVRERLAGVLSGVLGIQQVPMDADFFQDLGADSLVMARFCARMRKEPDLPAVSMKDVYGNPSVSALAAALQVPLQHDRLQEPSPVAASVPEVPAPMDARTWEYVACGALQVLVYLGYCLLAGWLAVVGYLFIFPEAGAGNHHWLSHETSLLEIYLRSVAYAGATFVLLSILPVAAKWIIIGRFRPQEIRIWSLQYFRFWLVKTLMRTSPLSLMVGSPLTTFYLRAMGAKVGRNVTIMTKRLPVCTDLLTIGEGTVIRKDVIATGYRAHGGVIQFGAVTLGRDVLVGEGSILDINTSMGDGSQLGHRASLYAGQAVPADERWHGTPGRRTDADFRTVEATPYRPWRRGWFAFTQFLSAVGVGRVMLTITIALAVLAFPRVAALLEAQPLAFTDWSFYAHAVGLAGLTVFGGTVAALVMVTTVPRLLNLALKPDTVYPLFGLRDAASRAVTRLTNNAMLGGLFGDSSYIVNYLQAIGYDLGKVQQTGSNMGSVFKHDNPFLSSIGTGTMIADAVSFMNADYSPTSFKVSRAAIGKHNFLGNGVFYPAGARTGDNCLLATMVAVPIDGPVRHDVGLLGSPPFEIPRSVFRDALPEEHRSRAHFRRDLAAKNRHNLRTMALLMLVRWLNISLAMIIMFAALELSDQFGFLAVSASFAVMLVVGLLVPAGIERIVARRGLTPQLCSIYNPYFWWHERYWKLQIQSRYVNMLDGTPFKPLLWRLIGVKIGSRVFDDGCAFPDRVLVTIGSRCTLNAGSALQCHSQEDGMFKTDHSILGDGVTLGIGCVVHYGVSAEDGAVVTTDSFVMKGTTLPRGTVWGGNPAEEAGADITLPDVLERPLS
;
A
#
# COMPACT_ATOMS: atom_id res chain seq x y z
N MET A 1 -38.13 3.69 12.65
CA MET A 1 -38.67 4.65 13.62
C MET A 1 -38.05 6.02 13.29
N LYS A 2 -38.82 6.95 12.72
CA LYS A 2 -38.36 8.28 12.26
C LYS A 2 -38.57 9.30 13.39
N MET A 3 -37.61 10.17 13.67
CA MET A 3 -37.85 11.33 14.55
C MET A 3 -37.17 12.59 14.01
N ARG A 4 -37.94 13.69 14.07
CA ARG A 4 -37.70 15.04 13.53
C ARG A 4 -36.77 15.86 14.43
N LEU A 5 -35.91 16.67 13.80
CA LEU A 5 -35.33 17.87 14.39
C LEU A 5 -36.34 19.00 14.25
N ASP A 6 -36.81 19.55 15.36
CA ASP A 6 -37.31 20.93 15.46
C ASP A 6 -37.36 21.28 16.95
N ASN A 7 -36.55 22.28 17.33
CA ASN A 7 -36.62 23.15 18.51
C ASN A 7 -35.23 23.33 19.09
N LEU A 8 -34.71 24.57 18.97
CA LEU A 8 -34.04 25.30 20.04
C LEU A 8 -33.72 26.71 19.50
N GLN A 9 -34.70 27.61 19.58
CA GLN A 9 -34.47 29.05 19.67
C GLN A 9 -34.75 29.49 21.12
N GLY A 10 -33.83 30.24 21.71
CA GLY A 10 -34.00 30.87 23.02
C GLY A 10 -32.71 31.49 23.55
N ALA A 11 -32.48 32.76 23.26
CA ALA A 11 -31.51 33.61 23.97
C ALA A 11 -32.16 34.21 25.24
N PRO A 12 -31.38 34.69 26.23
CA PRO A 12 -31.20 36.15 26.31
C PRO A 12 -29.79 36.63 26.77
N ARG A 13 -29.64 37.96 26.74
CA ARG A 13 -28.45 38.85 26.70
C ARG A 13 -27.66 39.03 28.01
N SER A 14 -26.38 39.42 27.89
CA SER A 14 -25.54 40.38 28.70
C SER A 14 -24.09 39.86 28.80
N ALA A 15 -22.98 40.61 28.87
CA ALA A 15 -22.61 42.02 28.91
C ALA A 15 -21.18 42.15 28.30
N SER A 16 -20.81 43.33 27.81
CA SER A 16 -19.52 43.61 27.14
C SER A 16 -18.28 43.47 28.04
N PRO A 17 -17.12 42.99 27.55
CA PRO A 17 -15.85 43.10 28.24
C PRO A 17 -15.05 44.35 27.86
N VAL A 18 -14.36 44.88 28.87
CA VAL A 18 -13.41 46.01 28.88
C VAL A 18 -12.14 45.67 28.10
N ILE A 19 -11.61 46.63 27.33
CA ILE A 19 -10.36 46.54 26.56
C ILE A 19 -9.21 47.19 27.36
N PRO A 20 -8.06 46.53 27.58
CA PRO A 20 -6.84 47.16 28.12
C PRO A 20 -6.00 47.86 27.02
N PRO A 21 -5.12 48.82 27.36
CA PRO A 21 -4.56 49.77 26.40
C PRO A 21 -3.45 49.17 25.53
N ILE A 22 -3.38 49.66 24.28
CA ILE A 22 -2.38 49.34 23.27
C ILE A 22 -1.11 50.18 23.53
N PRO A 23 0.12 49.62 23.45
CA PRO A 23 1.35 50.41 23.53
C PRO A 23 1.63 51.14 22.21
N GLU A 24 2.13 52.37 22.35
CA GLU A 24 2.54 53.29 21.29
C GLU A 24 3.56 52.66 20.32
N THR A 25 3.27 52.75 19.02
CA THR A 25 4.24 52.52 17.94
C THR A 25 4.56 53.84 17.24
N THR A 26 5.79 54.27 17.47
CA THR A 26 6.72 55.02 16.60
C THR A 26 6.25 55.36 15.19
N ALA A 27 6.34 56.66 14.90
CA ALA A 27 6.15 57.31 13.62
C ALA A 27 7.12 56.87 12.51
N ALA A 28 6.62 56.82 11.27
CA ALA A 28 7.35 57.00 10.01
C ALA A 28 6.35 57.46 8.91
N PRO A 29 6.80 58.08 7.82
CA PRO A 29 6.82 59.53 7.61
C PRO A 29 5.72 60.04 6.67
N ALA A 30 5.48 61.35 6.74
CA ALA A 30 4.58 62.09 5.85
C ALA A 30 5.22 62.41 4.49
N GLY A 31 4.38 62.47 3.45
CA GLY A 31 4.65 63.07 2.13
C GLY A 31 4.66 62.04 1.00
N ASN A 32 3.85 62.10 -0.05
CA ASN A 32 3.16 63.23 -0.67
C ASN A 32 1.85 62.76 -1.32
N GLY A 33 0.76 63.47 -1.04
CA GLY A 33 -0.44 63.38 -1.86
C GLY A 33 -0.18 64.01 -3.22
N SER A 34 -0.44 63.25 -4.28
CA SER A 34 -0.76 63.84 -5.58
C SER A 34 -2.26 64.21 -5.58
N PRO A 35 -2.65 65.37 -6.13
CA PRO A 35 -4.05 65.74 -6.24
C PRO A 35 -4.77 64.75 -7.17
N ALA A 36 -5.98 64.37 -6.80
CA ALA A 36 -6.84 63.50 -7.58
C ALA A 36 -6.99 64.00 -9.03
N THR A 37 -6.69 63.14 -9.99
CA THR A 37 -7.03 63.33 -11.40
C THR A 37 -8.55 63.48 -11.52
N PRO A 38 -9.10 64.38 -12.37
CA PRO A 38 -10.54 64.50 -12.51
C PRO A 38 -11.13 63.17 -12.98
N ALA A 39 -12.05 62.61 -12.20
CA ALA A 39 -12.68 61.33 -12.48
C ALA A 39 -13.40 61.36 -13.85
N THR A 40 -13.16 60.32 -14.65
CA THR A 40 -13.88 60.05 -15.91
C THR A 40 -15.37 59.78 -15.63
N GLY A 41 -16.24 60.00 -16.62
CA GLY A 41 -17.70 59.98 -16.43
C GLY A 41 -18.28 58.68 -15.84
N THR A 42 -17.61 57.55 -16.02
CA THR A 42 -17.96 56.23 -15.44
C THR A 42 -17.54 56.09 -13.98
N ALA A 43 -16.36 56.58 -13.60
CA ALA A 43 -15.89 56.60 -12.21
C ALA A 43 -16.79 57.49 -11.35
N VAL A 44 -17.18 58.67 -11.84
CA VAL A 44 -18.11 59.59 -11.13
C VAL A 44 -19.50 58.98 -10.92
N ALA A 45 -19.97 58.15 -11.86
CA ALA A 45 -21.25 57.44 -11.72
C ALA A 45 -21.17 56.32 -10.68
N LEU A 46 -20.04 55.61 -10.63
CA LEU A 46 -19.77 54.55 -9.65
C LEU A 46 -19.58 55.13 -8.24
N GLU A 47 -18.88 56.26 -8.10
CA GLU A 47 -18.73 57.02 -6.85
C GLU A 47 -20.08 57.38 -6.26
N ARG A 48 -20.98 57.96 -7.06
CA ARG A 48 -22.33 58.35 -6.60
C ARG A 48 -23.16 57.15 -6.13
N ARG A 49 -23.03 56.00 -6.77
CA ARG A 49 -23.74 54.77 -6.37
C ARG A 49 -23.17 54.19 -5.08
N LEU A 50 -21.85 54.09 -4.97
CA LEU A 50 -21.18 53.61 -3.75
C LEU A 50 -21.46 54.54 -2.56
N ALA A 51 -21.49 55.86 -2.79
CA ALA A 51 -21.91 56.86 -1.79
C ALA A 51 -23.34 56.65 -1.32
N GLY A 52 -24.29 56.45 -2.25
CA GLY A 52 -25.69 56.17 -1.89
C GLY A 52 -25.85 54.88 -1.08
N VAL A 53 -25.12 53.82 -1.41
CA VAL A 53 -25.16 52.56 -0.65
C VAL A 53 -24.54 52.76 0.74
N LEU A 54 -23.42 53.49 0.84
CA LEU A 54 -22.76 53.72 2.11
C LEU A 54 -23.63 54.58 3.03
N ALA A 55 -24.21 55.67 2.51
CA ALA A 55 -25.17 56.53 3.20
C ALA A 55 -26.33 55.73 3.81
N SER A 56 -26.86 54.75 3.07
CA SER A 56 -27.91 53.85 3.57
C SER A 56 -27.48 52.93 4.72
N VAL A 57 -26.19 52.59 4.80
CA VAL A 57 -25.62 51.70 5.82
C VAL A 57 -25.24 52.49 7.07
N VAL A 58 -24.65 53.67 6.91
CA VAL A 58 -24.29 54.56 8.04
C VAL A 58 -25.45 55.45 8.52
N LYS A 59 -26.63 55.37 7.87
CA LYS A 59 -27.84 56.14 8.17
C LYS A 59 -27.60 57.66 8.19
N LYS A 60 -26.90 58.17 7.18
CA LYS A 60 -26.71 59.61 6.94
C LYS A 60 -27.35 59.99 5.61
N ASP A 61 -27.80 61.24 5.49
CA ASP A 61 -28.45 61.75 4.27
C ASP A 61 -27.45 61.87 3.11
N ASP A 62 -26.18 62.10 3.41
CA ASP A 62 -25.09 62.11 2.43
C ASP A 62 -23.76 61.69 3.09
N VAL A 63 -22.84 61.17 2.29
CA VAL A 63 -21.50 60.74 2.72
C VAL A 63 -20.46 61.36 1.78
N PRO A 64 -19.52 62.18 2.29
CA PRO A 64 -18.48 62.76 1.44
C PRO A 64 -17.63 61.67 0.79
N VAL A 65 -17.43 61.75 -0.52
CA VAL A 65 -16.75 60.70 -1.29
C VAL A 65 -15.26 60.55 -0.94
N ASP A 66 -14.64 61.61 -0.43
CA ASP A 66 -13.24 61.62 0.00
C ASP A 66 -13.07 61.36 1.50
N ALA A 67 -14.16 61.22 2.26
CA ALA A 67 -14.07 60.99 3.70
C ALA A 67 -13.57 59.58 3.99
N ASN A 68 -12.59 59.48 4.90
CA ASN A 68 -12.04 58.18 5.27
C ASN A 68 -13.08 57.34 6.03
N PHE A 69 -13.31 56.11 5.57
CA PHE A 69 -14.31 55.19 6.14
C PHE A 69 -14.15 54.98 7.64
N PHE A 70 -12.92 54.84 8.11
CA PHE A 70 -12.62 54.44 9.49
C PHE A 70 -12.39 55.65 10.41
N TYR A 71 -11.64 56.64 9.93
CA TYR A 71 -11.20 57.76 10.78
C TYR A 71 -12.21 58.92 10.82
N GLU A 72 -12.88 59.21 9.71
CA GLU A 72 -13.74 60.40 9.59
C GLU A 72 -15.23 60.04 9.61
N LEU A 73 -15.59 58.90 9.01
CA LEU A 73 -16.95 58.37 9.07
C LEU A 73 -17.21 57.51 10.30
N GLY A 74 -16.14 57.10 11.01
CA GLY A 74 -16.23 56.29 12.23
C GLY A 74 -16.84 54.91 12.01
N ALA A 75 -16.80 54.39 10.78
CA ALA A 75 -17.37 53.09 10.46
C ALA A 75 -16.42 51.98 10.89
N ASP A 76 -16.92 51.01 11.66
CA ASP A 76 -16.14 49.83 12.04
C ASP A 76 -16.22 48.72 10.96
N SER A 77 -15.42 47.67 11.14
CA SER A 77 -15.39 46.52 10.23
C SER A 77 -16.74 45.85 10.03
N LEU A 78 -17.66 45.94 10.99
CA LEU A 78 -19.00 45.35 10.89
C LEU A 78 -19.90 46.22 10.00
N VAL A 79 -19.83 47.54 10.13
CA VAL A 79 -20.52 48.50 9.26
C VAL A 79 -20.00 48.38 7.83
N MET A 80 -18.68 48.24 7.65
CA MET A 80 -18.08 48.05 6.31
C MET A 80 -18.39 46.68 5.71
N ALA A 81 -18.50 45.62 6.53
CA ALA A 81 -18.96 44.32 6.04
C ALA A 81 -20.43 44.36 5.57
N GLN A 82 -21.29 45.11 6.26
CA GLN A 82 -22.67 45.35 5.83
C GLN A 82 -22.72 46.16 4.53
N PHE A 83 -21.85 47.15 4.37
CA PHE A 83 -21.68 47.90 3.13
C PHE A 83 -21.28 46.96 1.97
N CYS A 84 -20.23 46.15 2.12
CA CYS A 84 -19.84 45.16 1.10
C CYS A 84 -20.98 44.19 0.76
N ALA A 85 -21.71 43.69 1.77
CA ALA A 85 -22.84 42.79 1.56
C ALA A 85 -24.01 43.45 0.80
N ARG A 86 -24.20 44.76 0.95
CA ARG A 86 -25.26 45.51 0.28
C ARG A 86 -24.86 45.93 -1.14
N VAL A 87 -23.58 46.24 -1.36
CA VAL A 87 -23.00 46.44 -2.69
C VAL A 87 -23.12 45.17 -3.54
N ARG A 88 -22.83 43.98 -2.98
CA ARG A 88 -22.99 42.69 -3.69
C ARG A 88 -24.42 42.36 -4.12
N LYS A 89 -25.42 43.04 -3.56
CA LYS A 89 -26.82 42.89 -3.97
C LYS A 89 -27.23 43.84 -5.09
N GLN A 90 -26.36 44.75 -5.51
CA GLN A 90 -26.60 45.60 -6.66
C GLN A 90 -26.01 44.96 -7.92
N PRO A 91 -26.83 44.67 -8.95
CA PRO A 91 -26.37 43.98 -10.16
C PRO A 91 -25.42 44.83 -11.04
N ASP A 92 -25.43 46.15 -10.87
CA ASP A 92 -24.69 47.09 -11.73
C ASP A 92 -23.43 47.67 -11.06
N VAL A 93 -22.99 47.10 -9.93
CA VAL A 93 -21.84 47.58 -9.15
C VAL A 93 -20.84 46.43 -8.95
N PRO A 94 -19.53 46.61 -9.26
CA PRO A 94 -18.51 45.58 -9.02
C PRO A 94 -18.51 45.11 -7.57
N ALA A 95 -18.30 43.81 -7.36
CA ALA A 95 -18.30 43.23 -6.02
C ALA A 95 -17.13 43.78 -5.19
N VAL A 96 -17.45 44.36 -4.03
CA VAL A 96 -16.45 44.91 -3.09
C VAL A 96 -16.18 43.92 -1.96
N SER A 97 -14.91 43.70 -1.62
CA SER A 97 -14.45 42.95 -0.46
C SER A 97 -13.96 43.88 0.66
N ILE A 98 -13.86 43.35 1.89
CA ILE A 98 -13.34 44.13 3.02
C ILE A 98 -11.87 44.54 2.80
N LYS A 99 -11.12 43.73 2.04
CA LYS A 99 -9.72 44.03 1.69
C LYS A 99 -9.64 45.30 0.83
N ASP A 100 -10.55 45.45 -0.12
CA ASP A 100 -10.59 46.60 -1.03
C ASP A 100 -10.91 47.89 -0.26
N ILE A 101 -11.75 47.81 0.79
CA ILE A 101 -12.08 48.93 1.69
C ILE A 101 -10.84 49.39 2.48
N TYR A 102 -10.00 48.47 2.94
CA TYR A 102 -8.77 48.82 3.66
C TYR A 102 -7.70 49.42 2.73
N GLN A 103 -7.63 48.94 1.49
CA GLN A 103 -6.66 49.42 0.50
C GLN A 103 -7.06 50.77 -0.10
N ASN A 104 -8.37 51.03 -0.23
CA ASN A 104 -8.94 52.26 -0.77
C ASN A 104 -9.94 52.85 0.23
N PRO A 105 -9.47 53.56 1.27
CA PRO A 105 -10.30 53.88 2.43
C PRO A 105 -11.23 55.08 2.24
N THR A 106 -11.51 55.49 1.00
CA THR A 106 -12.49 56.53 0.63
C THR A 106 -13.31 56.04 -0.56
N ILE A 107 -14.50 56.61 -0.79
CA ILE A 107 -15.36 56.21 -1.92
C ILE A 107 -14.70 56.55 -3.25
N SER A 108 -14.05 57.71 -3.35
CA SER A 108 -13.38 58.12 -4.58
C SER A 108 -12.22 57.17 -4.94
N ALA A 109 -11.37 56.84 -3.96
CA ALA A 109 -10.28 55.88 -4.18
C ALA A 109 -10.82 54.48 -4.54
N LEU A 110 -11.91 54.05 -3.88
CA LEU A 110 -12.52 52.76 -4.12
C LEU A 110 -13.17 52.69 -5.51
N ALA A 111 -13.86 53.74 -5.93
CA ALA A 111 -14.48 53.81 -7.25
C ALA A 111 -13.43 53.92 -8.37
N ALA A 112 -12.35 54.66 -8.15
CA ALA A 112 -11.24 54.75 -9.09
C ALA A 112 -10.53 53.40 -9.27
N ALA A 113 -10.37 52.63 -8.20
CA ALA A 113 -9.78 51.29 -8.25
C ALA A 113 -10.69 50.23 -8.91
N LEU A 114 -12.00 50.49 -8.97
CA LEU A 114 -13.02 49.55 -9.48
C LEU A 114 -13.60 49.96 -10.84
N ALA A 115 -13.29 51.15 -11.35
CA ALA A 115 -13.71 51.59 -12.67
C ALA A 115 -12.98 50.78 -13.74
N PRO A 116 -13.68 50.21 -14.73
CA PRO A 116 -13.02 49.53 -15.85
C PRO A 116 -12.19 50.54 -16.65
N ALA A 117 -10.92 50.24 -16.86
CA ALA A 117 -10.08 50.97 -17.79
C ALA A 117 -10.57 50.67 -19.21
N GLU A 118 -10.90 51.70 -19.99
CA GLU A 118 -11.02 51.55 -21.45
C GLU A 118 -9.60 51.37 -22.01
N GLU A 119 -9.14 50.12 -22.08
CA GLU A 119 -7.91 49.75 -22.77
C GLU A 119 -8.20 49.43 -24.24
N ALA A 120 -7.46 50.09 -25.14
CA ALA A 120 -7.40 49.74 -26.55
C ALA A 120 -6.83 48.32 -26.74
N PRO A 121 -7.21 47.59 -27.80
CA PRO A 121 -6.80 46.20 -28.01
C PRO A 121 -5.26 46.06 -27.96
N ALA A 122 -4.77 45.02 -27.26
CA ALA A 122 -3.34 44.79 -26.97
C ALA A 122 -2.43 44.83 -28.21
N THR A 123 -2.97 44.51 -29.39
CA THR A 123 -2.30 44.64 -30.69
C THR A 123 -1.87 46.07 -30.99
N VAL A 124 -2.67 47.09 -30.65
CA VAL A 124 -2.37 48.51 -30.91
C VAL A 124 -1.27 49.02 -29.99
N GLN A 125 -1.25 48.59 -28.72
CA GLN A 125 -0.16 48.92 -27.78
C GLN A 125 1.17 48.29 -28.21
N VAL A 126 1.17 47.03 -28.66
CA VAL A 126 2.37 46.38 -29.18
C VAL A 126 2.85 47.05 -30.47
N GLN A 127 1.94 47.50 -31.34
CA GLN A 127 2.28 48.28 -32.54
C GLN A 127 2.99 49.59 -32.19
N GLU A 128 2.43 50.39 -31.29
CA GLU A 128 3.01 51.68 -30.89
C GLU A 128 4.39 51.52 -30.27
N ARG A 129 4.58 50.52 -29.41
CA ARG A 129 5.86 50.26 -28.74
C ARG A 129 6.91 49.68 -29.70
N LEU A 130 6.53 48.82 -30.64
CA LEU A 130 7.45 48.37 -31.70
C LEU A 130 7.84 49.52 -32.63
N ALA A 131 6.89 50.41 -32.97
CA ALA A 131 7.18 51.61 -33.76
C ALA A 131 8.14 52.56 -33.05
N GLU A 132 7.97 52.76 -31.74
CA GLU A 132 8.86 53.56 -30.90
C GLU A 132 10.28 52.99 -30.90
N VAL A 133 10.44 51.68 -30.67
CA VAL A 133 11.76 51.05 -30.68
C VAL A 133 12.41 51.10 -32.08
N LEU A 134 11.62 50.97 -33.15
CA LEU A 134 12.14 51.04 -34.52
C LEU A 134 12.56 52.46 -34.89
N SER A 135 11.80 53.48 -34.48
CA SER A 135 12.12 54.90 -34.67
C SER A 135 13.48 55.25 -34.05
N GLY A 136 13.75 54.78 -32.82
CA GLY A 136 15.05 54.98 -32.16
C GLY A 136 16.21 54.14 -32.71
N VAL A 137 15.94 53.17 -33.59
CA VAL A 137 16.98 52.41 -34.30
C VAL A 137 17.30 53.04 -35.66
N LEU A 138 16.30 53.62 -36.32
CA LEU A 138 16.41 54.31 -37.61
C LEU A 138 16.72 55.80 -37.49
N ASP A 139 16.67 56.38 -36.29
CA ASP A 139 16.81 57.82 -36.02
C ASP A 139 15.76 58.67 -36.78
N LEU A 140 14.51 58.17 -36.80
CA LEU A 140 13.36 58.83 -37.43
C LEU A 140 12.42 59.36 -36.35
N GLU A 141 11.79 60.52 -36.58
CA GLU A 141 10.81 61.10 -35.64
C GLU A 141 9.55 60.23 -35.51
N HIS A 142 9.15 59.56 -36.59
CA HIS A 142 8.00 58.66 -36.60
C HIS A 142 8.16 57.59 -37.68
N VAL A 143 7.79 56.35 -37.37
CA VAL A 143 7.77 55.25 -38.32
C VAL A 143 6.32 54.83 -38.56
N PRO A 144 5.80 54.91 -39.80
CA PRO A 144 4.45 54.44 -40.11
C PRO A 144 4.33 52.94 -39.85
N VAL A 145 3.26 52.52 -39.19
CA VAL A 145 3.08 51.11 -38.78
C VAL A 145 2.92 50.13 -39.96
N GLU A 146 2.51 50.63 -41.13
CA GLU A 146 2.35 49.86 -42.36
C GLU A 146 3.54 49.98 -43.34
N ALA A 147 4.58 50.77 -43.00
CA ALA A 147 5.74 50.91 -43.87
C ALA A 147 6.57 49.61 -43.88
N ASP A 148 6.93 49.14 -45.07
CA ASP A 148 7.80 47.98 -45.23
C ASP A 148 9.23 48.33 -44.74
N PHE A 149 9.75 47.51 -43.83
CA PHE A 149 11.06 47.72 -43.20
C PHE A 149 12.19 47.84 -44.21
N PHE A 150 12.11 47.10 -45.32
CA PHE A 150 13.17 46.99 -46.31
C PHE A 150 12.94 47.91 -47.50
N GLN A 151 11.69 48.02 -47.96
CA GLN A 151 11.35 48.78 -49.18
C GLN A 151 11.10 50.26 -48.89
N ASP A 152 10.36 50.57 -47.82
CA ASP A 152 9.92 51.94 -47.54
C ASP A 152 10.87 52.65 -46.55
N LEU A 153 11.40 51.91 -45.58
CA LEU A 153 12.30 52.45 -44.55
C LEU A 153 13.78 52.24 -44.87
N GLY A 154 14.09 51.47 -45.92
CA GLY A 154 15.47 51.20 -46.37
C GLY A 154 16.35 50.49 -45.33
N ALA A 155 15.76 49.80 -44.35
CA ALA A 155 16.51 49.14 -43.30
C ALA A 155 17.17 47.85 -43.84
N ASP A 156 18.46 47.68 -43.56
CA ASP A 156 19.16 46.44 -43.89
C ASP A 156 19.09 45.41 -42.73
N SER A 157 19.59 44.19 -42.98
CA SER A 157 19.59 43.11 -42.00
C SER A 157 20.35 43.45 -40.72
N LEU A 158 21.33 44.35 -40.76
CA LEU A 158 22.10 44.77 -39.58
C LEU A 158 21.29 45.75 -38.72
N VAL A 159 20.55 46.66 -39.36
CA VAL A 159 19.61 47.57 -38.70
C VAL A 159 18.48 46.77 -38.04
N MET A 160 17.90 45.79 -38.75
CA MET A 160 16.86 44.93 -38.20
C MET A 160 17.36 44.00 -37.08
N ALA A 161 18.62 43.54 -37.15
CA ALA A 161 19.23 42.79 -36.04
C ALA A 161 19.39 43.65 -34.77
N ARG A 162 19.73 44.95 -34.92
CA ARG A 162 19.78 45.90 -33.81
C ARG A 162 18.39 46.17 -33.24
N PHE A 163 17.37 46.27 -34.09
CA PHE A 163 15.98 46.36 -33.67
C PHE A 163 15.56 45.15 -32.83
N CYS A 164 15.78 43.90 -33.30
CA CYS A 164 15.53 42.70 -32.50
C CYS A 164 16.25 42.73 -31.14
N ALA A 165 17.52 43.15 -31.12
CA ALA A 165 18.31 43.22 -29.88
C ALA A 165 17.78 44.27 -28.90
N ARG A 166 17.19 45.36 -29.39
CA ARG A 166 16.62 46.43 -28.57
C ARG A 166 15.24 46.07 -28.04
N VAL A 167 14.41 45.40 -28.86
CA VAL A 167 13.13 44.82 -28.43
C VAL A 167 13.34 43.79 -27.32
N ARG A 168 14.34 42.92 -27.42
CA ARG A 168 14.67 41.92 -26.38
C ARG A 168 15.08 42.53 -25.03
N LYS A 169 15.44 43.81 -24.98
CA LYS A 169 15.77 44.52 -23.74
C LYS A 169 14.56 45.18 -23.08
N GLN A 170 13.42 45.20 -23.76
CA GLN A 170 12.16 45.76 -23.26
C GLN A 170 11.33 44.62 -22.64
N PRO A 171 11.12 44.59 -21.31
CA PRO A 171 10.39 43.51 -20.65
C PRO A 171 8.88 43.48 -20.97
N ASP A 172 8.37 44.55 -21.56
CA ASP A 172 6.97 44.77 -21.98
C ASP A 172 6.69 44.39 -23.45
N LEU A 173 7.70 43.95 -24.22
CA LEU A 173 7.55 43.54 -25.62
C LEU A 173 7.85 42.05 -25.83
N PRO A 174 7.12 41.35 -26.73
CA PRO A 174 7.41 39.97 -27.08
C PRO A 174 8.76 39.85 -27.80
N ALA A 175 9.46 38.73 -27.62
CA ALA A 175 10.77 38.52 -28.24
C ALA A 175 10.65 38.38 -29.77
N VAL A 176 11.34 39.25 -30.50
CA VAL A 176 11.38 39.25 -31.97
C VAL A 176 12.65 38.55 -32.47
N SER A 177 12.53 37.74 -33.52
CA SER A 177 13.65 37.17 -34.29
C SER A 177 13.74 37.79 -35.69
N ILE A 178 14.92 37.67 -36.32
CA ILE A 178 15.11 38.16 -37.70
C ILE A 178 14.20 37.44 -38.70
N LYS A 179 13.81 36.18 -38.40
CA LYS A 179 12.88 35.41 -39.22
C LYS A 179 11.49 36.04 -39.22
N ASP A 180 11.04 36.52 -38.07
CA ASP A 180 9.71 37.13 -37.91
C ASP A 180 9.60 38.44 -38.69
N ILE A 181 10.69 39.21 -38.76
CA ILE A 181 10.82 40.46 -39.52
C ILE A 181 10.70 40.20 -41.03
N TYR A 182 11.33 39.14 -41.55
CA TYR A 182 11.21 38.80 -42.97
C TYR A 182 9.81 38.28 -43.34
N GLN A 183 9.15 37.58 -42.41
CA GLN A 183 7.81 37.05 -42.63
C GLN A 183 6.72 38.11 -42.51
N ASN A 184 6.96 39.15 -41.70
CA ASN A 184 6.03 40.23 -41.44
C ASN A 184 6.78 41.56 -41.54
N PRO A 185 6.97 42.09 -42.77
CA PRO A 185 7.88 43.21 -43.01
C PRO A 185 7.31 44.58 -42.62
N THR A 186 6.22 44.65 -41.84
CA THR A 186 5.65 45.90 -41.31
C THR A 186 5.44 45.78 -39.80
N ILE A 187 5.43 46.90 -39.05
CA ILE A 187 5.14 46.87 -37.59
C ILE A 187 3.76 46.29 -37.33
N SER A 188 2.78 46.61 -38.16
CA SER A 188 1.41 46.12 -38.06
C SER A 188 1.33 44.60 -38.19
N GLY A 189 1.98 44.04 -39.22
CA GLY A 189 2.07 42.59 -39.43
C GLY A 189 2.87 41.89 -38.34
N LEU A 190 3.97 42.50 -37.89
CA LEU A 190 4.81 41.94 -36.83
C LEU A 190 4.08 41.92 -35.48
N ALA A 191 3.36 42.98 -35.13
CA ALA A 191 2.56 43.04 -33.92
C ALA A 191 1.36 42.07 -33.96
N ALA A 192 0.71 41.90 -35.11
CA ALA A 192 -0.38 40.93 -35.28
C ALA A 192 0.12 39.49 -35.13
N ALA A 193 1.32 39.17 -35.64
CA ALA A 193 1.92 37.85 -35.51
C ALA A 193 2.42 37.53 -34.09
N LEU A 194 2.72 38.56 -33.29
CA LEU A 194 3.33 38.42 -31.96
C LEU A 194 2.40 38.76 -30.79
N ALA A 195 1.22 39.32 -31.05
CA ALA A 195 0.21 39.52 -30.02
C ALA A 195 -0.18 38.16 -29.43
N PRO A 196 -0.35 38.05 -28.10
CA PRO A 196 -0.84 36.82 -27.48
C PRO A 196 -2.20 36.52 -28.10
N ALA A 197 -2.31 35.37 -28.79
CA ALA A 197 -3.58 34.87 -29.27
C ALA A 197 -4.58 34.93 -28.09
N GLU A 198 -5.75 35.54 -28.31
CA GLU A 198 -6.87 35.44 -27.37
C GLU A 198 -6.95 33.99 -26.89
N THR A 199 -6.73 33.78 -25.59
CA THR A 199 -6.78 32.46 -24.97
C THR A 199 -8.08 31.78 -25.38
N ALA A 200 -7.93 30.70 -26.14
CA ALA A 200 -9.02 30.05 -26.84
C ALA A 200 -10.25 29.74 -25.94
N PRO A 201 -11.49 29.82 -26.47
CA PRO A 201 -12.73 29.49 -25.76
C PRO A 201 -12.75 28.06 -25.15
N ALA A 202 -11.92 27.15 -25.66
CA ALA A 202 -11.76 25.81 -25.11
C ALA A 202 -11.22 25.79 -23.67
N SER A 203 -10.36 26.76 -23.30
CA SER A 203 -9.70 26.76 -21.98
C SER A 203 -10.63 27.15 -20.82
N VAL A 204 -11.60 28.03 -21.10
CA VAL A 204 -12.66 28.44 -20.17
C VAL A 204 -13.71 27.33 -20.07
N GLN A 205 -14.05 26.70 -21.19
CA GLN A 205 -15.02 25.61 -21.22
C GLN A 205 -14.58 24.37 -20.42
N VAL A 206 -13.29 23.99 -20.51
CA VAL A 206 -12.73 22.89 -19.69
C VAL A 206 -12.76 23.24 -18.20
N ARG A 207 -12.42 24.47 -17.82
CA ARG A 207 -12.48 24.94 -16.42
C ARG A 207 -13.90 24.91 -15.85
N GLU A 208 -14.87 25.45 -16.59
CA GLU A 208 -16.27 25.46 -16.17
C GLU A 208 -16.85 24.05 -16.03
N ARG A 209 -16.52 23.14 -16.97
CA ARG A 209 -16.96 21.74 -16.87
C ARG A 209 -16.29 21.01 -15.70
N LEU A 210 -14.99 21.20 -15.48
CA LEU A 210 -14.29 20.65 -14.31
C LEU A 210 -14.95 21.11 -13.00
N ALA A 211 -15.24 22.41 -12.88
CA ALA A 211 -15.94 22.97 -11.73
C ALA A 211 -17.36 22.41 -11.58
N GLY A 212 -18.08 22.19 -12.69
CA GLY A 212 -19.42 21.58 -12.70
C GLY A 212 -19.43 20.13 -12.23
N VAL A 213 -18.46 19.32 -12.66
CA VAL A 213 -18.33 17.94 -12.17
C VAL A 213 -17.99 17.93 -10.69
N LEU A 214 -17.07 18.80 -10.25
CA LEU A 214 -16.63 18.91 -8.86
C LEU A 214 -17.75 19.40 -7.94
N SER A 215 -18.54 20.40 -8.36
CA SER A 215 -19.69 20.91 -7.61
C SER A 215 -20.74 19.82 -7.40
N GLY A 216 -21.00 19.01 -8.43
CA GLY A 216 -21.90 17.88 -8.34
C GLY A 216 -21.41 16.76 -7.42
N VAL A 217 -20.09 16.60 -7.24
CA VAL A 217 -19.52 15.59 -6.32
C VAL A 217 -19.53 16.08 -4.88
N LEU A 218 -19.23 17.36 -4.65
CA LEU A 218 -19.24 18.01 -3.34
C LEU A 218 -20.66 18.33 -2.85
N GLY A 219 -21.63 18.45 -3.76
CA GLY A 219 -23.01 18.86 -3.44
C GLY A 219 -23.14 20.34 -3.12
N ILE A 220 -22.24 21.19 -3.65
CA ILE A 220 -22.24 22.65 -3.46
C ILE A 220 -22.64 23.37 -4.76
N GLN A 221 -23.21 24.58 -4.66
CA GLN A 221 -23.74 25.29 -5.83
C GLN A 221 -22.64 25.84 -6.76
N GLN A 222 -21.52 26.33 -6.20
CA GLN A 222 -20.39 26.85 -6.97
C GLN A 222 -19.08 26.51 -6.26
N VAL A 223 -18.06 26.12 -7.04
CA VAL A 223 -16.70 25.87 -6.56
C VAL A 223 -15.82 27.04 -7.03
N PRO A 224 -15.11 27.77 -6.15
CA PRO A 224 -14.13 28.76 -6.57
C PRO A 224 -13.01 28.09 -7.37
N MET A 225 -12.62 28.68 -8.50
CA MET A 225 -11.68 28.04 -9.45
C MET A 225 -10.28 27.83 -8.89
N ASP A 226 -9.85 28.72 -7.99
CA ASP A 226 -8.52 28.70 -7.38
C ASP A 226 -8.52 28.10 -5.96
N ALA A 227 -9.68 27.65 -5.45
CA ALA A 227 -9.75 27.02 -4.13
C ALA A 227 -9.02 25.67 -4.16
N ASP A 228 -8.17 25.45 -3.16
CA ASP A 228 -7.47 24.17 -2.99
C ASP A 228 -8.48 23.07 -2.65
N PHE A 229 -8.45 21.97 -3.40
CA PHE A 229 -9.37 20.85 -3.25
C PHE A 229 -9.36 20.29 -1.82
N PHE A 230 -8.20 20.24 -1.18
CA PHE A 230 -7.99 19.56 0.10
C PHE A 230 -8.06 20.53 1.28
N GLN A 231 -7.49 21.72 1.14
CA GLN A 231 -7.42 22.72 2.22
C GLN A 231 -8.69 23.57 2.30
N ASP A 232 -9.15 24.10 1.16
CA ASP A 232 -10.26 25.07 1.12
C ASP A 232 -11.61 24.37 0.98
N LEU A 233 -11.70 23.37 0.11
CA LEU A 233 -12.94 22.63 -0.13
C LEU A 233 -13.12 21.43 0.82
N GLY A 234 -12.08 21.07 1.59
CA GLY A 234 -12.09 19.95 2.51
C GLY A 234 -12.35 18.60 1.84
N ALA A 235 -12.07 18.47 0.54
CA ALA A 235 -12.26 17.23 -0.19
C ALA A 235 -11.24 16.20 0.24
N ASP A 236 -11.69 14.99 0.52
CA ASP A 236 -10.82 13.85 0.79
C ASP A 236 -10.54 13.05 -0.51
N SER A 237 -9.63 12.09 -0.44
CA SER A 237 -9.30 11.25 -1.61
C SER A 237 -10.47 10.42 -2.12
N LEU A 238 -11.49 10.13 -1.31
CA LEU A 238 -12.68 9.39 -1.75
C LEU A 238 -13.59 10.30 -2.59
N VAL A 239 -13.76 11.55 -2.16
CA VAL A 239 -14.45 12.60 -2.93
C VAL A 239 -13.72 12.81 -4.26
N MET A 240 -12.39 12.95 -4.23
CA MET A 240 -11.60 13.16 -5.45
C MET A 240 -11.58 11.93 -6.37
N ALA A 241 -11.57 10.70 -5.83
CA ALA A 241 -11.70 9.50 -6.64
C ALA A 241 -13.05 9.43 -7.38
N ARG A 242 -14.14 9.86 -6.72
CA ARG A 242 -15.47 9.99 -7.35
C ARG A 242 -15.48 11.08 -8.42
N PHE A 243 -14.78 12.18 -8.18
CA PHE A 243 -14.56 13.22 -9.18
C PHE A 243 -13.84 12.68 -10.41
N CYS A 244 -12.69 12.00 -10.27
CA CYS A 244 -12.00 11.35 -11.38
C CYS A 244 -12.89 10.32 -12.10
N ALA A 245 -13.68 9.54 -11.36
CA ALA A 245 -14.59 8.55 -11.95
C ALA A 245 -15.74 9.19 -12.74
N ARG A 246 -16.27 10.34 -12.31
CA ARG A 246 -17.26 11.10 -13.09
C ARG A 246 -16.64 11.78 -14.30
N MET A 247 -15.45 12.35 -14.15
CA MET A 247 -14.67 12.95 -15.24
C MET A 247 -14.48 11.95 -16.39
N ARG A 248 -14.13 10.69 -16.09
CA ARG A 248 -13.98 9.63 -17.10
C ARG A 248 -15.27 9.28 -17.87
N LYS A 249 -16.45 9.59 -17.32
CA LYS A 249 -17.74 9.34 -17.99
C LYS A 249 -18.15 10.48 -18.91
N GLU A 250 -17.46 11.62 -18.85
CA GLU A 250 -17.69 12.77 -19.70
C GLU A 250 -16.76 12.68 -20.92
N PRO A 251 -17.27 12.32 -22.12
CA PRO A 251 -16.44 12.08 -23.30
C PRO A 251 -15.71 13.35 -23.81
N ASP A 252 -16.18 14.53 -23.42
CA ASP A 252 -15.62 15.82 -23.82
C ASP A 252 -14.46 16.29 -22.91
N LEU A 253 -14.12 15.53 -21.86
CA LEU A 253 -13.08 15.91 -20.90
C LEU A 253 -11.94 14.88 -20.88
N PRO A 254 -10.67 15.33 -20.76
CA PRO A 254 -9.54 14.43 -20.63
C PRO A 254 -9.64 13.62 -19.34
N ALA A 255 -9.19 12.37 -19.39
CA ALA A 255 -9.14 11.51 -18.22
C ALA A 255 -8.16 12.08 -17.19
N VAL A 256 -8.62 12.21 -15.94
CA VAL A 256 -7.83 12.74 -14.83
C VAL A 256 -7.47 11.61 -13.87
N SER A 257 -6.18 11.46 -13.56
CA SER A 257 -5.69 10.52 -12.54
C SER A 257 -5.70 11.17 -11.15
N MET A 258 -5.68 10.36 -10.09
CA MET A 258 -5.50 10.91 -8.73
C MET A 258 -4.15 11.60 -8.55
N LYS A 259 -3.13 11.19 -9.31
CA LYS A 259 -1.82 11.82 -9.31
C LYS A 259 -1.90 13.25 -9.85
N ASP A 260 -2.68 13.47 -10.91
CA ASP A 260 -2.89 14.81 -11.49
C ASP A 260 -3.62 15.74 -10.51
N VAL A 261 -4.61 15.21 -9.79
CA VAL A 261 -5.37 15.96 -8.76
C VAL A 261 -4.45 16.41 -7.61
N TYR A 262 -3.57 15.54 -7.13
CA TYR A 262 -2.63 15.92 -6.07
C TYR A 262 -1.52 16.86 -6.57
N GLY A 263 -1.06 16.69 -7.81
CA GLY A 263 -0.07 17.58 -8.41
C GLY A 263 -0.61 18.97 -8.73
N ASN A 264 -1.92 19.08 -8.96
CA ASN A 264 -2.60 20.31 -9.37
C ASN A 264 -3.89 20.51 -8.56
N PRO A 265 -3.80 20.94 -7.29
CA PRO A 265 -4.90 20.86 -6.33
C PRO A 265 -5.96 21.98 -6.47
N SER A 266 -6.17 22.57 -7.64
CA SER A 266 -7.25 23.53 -7.90
C SER A 266 -7.82 23.35 -9.31
N VAL A 267 -9.04 23.84 -9.58
CA VAL A 267 -9.66 23.71 -10.92
C VAL A 267 -8.81 24.43 -11.96
N SER A 268 -8.32 25.63 -11.64
CA SER A 268 -7.43 26.41 -12.50
C SER A 268 -6.13 25.67 -12.80
N ALA A 269 -5.45 25.15 -11.76
CA ALA A 269 -4.18 24.45 -11.92
C ALA A 269 -4.36 23.14 -12.70
N LEU A 270 -5.41 22.38 -12.40
CA LEU A 270 -5.71 21.13 -13.08
C LEU A 270 -6.06 21.36 -14.55
N ALA A 271 -6.88 22.38 -14.85
CA ALA A 271 -7.20 22.72 -16.23
C ALA A 271 -5.96 23.19 -17.01
N ALA A 272 -5.07 23.96 -16.38
CA ALA A 272 -3.82 24.39 -17.00
C ALA A 272 -2.90 23.19 -17.28
N ALA A 273 -2.77 22.25 -16.33
CA ALA A 273 -1.97 21.04 -16.50
C ALA A 273 -2.50 20.14 -17.62
N LEU A 274 -3.82 20.09 -17.81
CA LEU A 274 -4.47 19.32 -18.88
C LEU A 274 -4.41 20.01 -20.25
N GLN A 275 -4.10 21.31 -20.31
CA GLN A 275 -3.99 22.09 -21.56
C GLN A 275 -2.58 22.12 -22.14
N VAL A 276 -1.56 21.76 -21.36
CA VAL A 276 -0.26 21.44 -21.94
C VAL A 276 -0.48 20.24 -22.85
N PRO A 277 -0.10 20.28 -24.15
CA PRO A 277 -0.13 19.08 -24.97
C PRO A 277 0.68 18.04 -24.22
N LEU A 278 0.00 17.01 -23.69
CA LEU A 278 0.67 15.83 -23.19
C LEU A 278 1.62 15.44 -24.32
N GLN A 279 2.93 15.45 -24.07
CA GLN A 279 3.95 15.00 -25.02
C GLN A 279 3.68 13.51 -25.34
N HIS A 280 2.67 13.25 -26.15
CA HIS A 280 2.32 11.95 -26.71
C HIS A 280 2.96 11.74 -28.10
N ASP A 281 3.76 12.71 -28.57
CA ASP A 281 4.49 12.65 -29.85
C ASP A 281 5.93 12.09 -29.74
N ARG A 282 6.20 11.25 -28.74
CA ARG A 282 7.30 10.28 -28.85
C ARG A 282 6.68 8.97 -29.29
N LEU A 283 6.97 8.55 -30.53
CA LEU A 283 6.75 7.22 -31.11
C LEU A 283 6.37 6.19 -30.02
N GLN A 284 5.06 5.96 -29.85
CA GLN A 284 4.51 5.24 -28.69
C GLN A 284 4.99 3.78 -28.70
N GLU A 285 6.02 3.48 -27.91
CA GLU A 285 6.13 2.14 -27.34
C GLU A 285 4.87 1.89 -26.49
N PRO A 286 4.21 0.73 -26.62
CA PRO A 286 3.01 0.43 -25.85
C PRO A 286 3.32 0.55 -24.36
N SER A 287 2.42 1.18 -23.60
CA SER A 287 2.57 1.32 -22.15
C SER A 287 2.95 -0.03 -21.54
N PRO A 288 3.96 -0.11 -20.65
CA PRO A 288 4.39 -1.38 -20.05
C PRO A 288 3.24 -2.08 -19.32
N VAL A 289 2.19 -1.34 -18.91
CA VAL A 289 0.95 -1.88 -18.37
C VAL A 289 0.15 -2.63 -19.44
N ALA A 290 -0.10 -2.00 -20.60
CA ALA A 290 -0.82 -2.60 -21.72
C ALA A 290 -0.06 -3.81 -22.29
N ALA A 291 1.26 -3.67 -22.48
CA ALA A 291 2.13 -4.76 -22.95
C ALA A 291 2.20 -5.95 -21.98
N SER A 292 1.89 -5.74 -20.70
CA SER A 292 1.92 -6.80 -19.70
C SER A 292 0.70 -7.72 -19.75
N VAL A 293 -0.42 -7.30 -20.35
CA VAL A 293 -1.65 -8.11 -20.41
C VAL A 293 -1.69 -8.86 -21.74
N PRO A 294 -1.86 -10.20 -21.75
CA PRO A 294 -2.07 -10.94 -22.99
C PRO A 294 -3.37 -10.50 -23.66
N GLU A 295 -3.44 -10.61 -24.99
CA GLU A 295 -4.69 -10.49 -25.75
C GLU A 295 -5.74 -11.42 -25.13
N VAL A 296 -6.80 -10.85 -24.55
CA VAL A 296 -7.74 -11.59 -23.68
C VAL A 296 -8.39 -12.72 -24.49
N PRO A 297 -8.07 -14.00 -24.22
CA PRO A 297 -8.82 -15.09 -24.83
C PRO A 297 -10.25 -15.05 -24.29
N ALA A 298 -11.23 -15.45 -25.11
CA ALA A 298 -12.60 -15.60 -24.63
C ALA A 298 -12.61 -16.44 -23.35
N PRO A 299 -13.39 -16.07 -22.31
CA PRO A 299 -13.40 -16.77 -21.04
C PRO A 299 -13.65 -18.26 -21.28
N MET A 300 -12.61 -19.07 -21.09
CA MET A 300 -12.71 -20.50 -21.31
C MET A 300 -13.39 -21.12 -20.10
N ASP A 301 -14.67 -21.43 -20.21
CA ASP A 301 -15.36 -22.19 -19.18
C ASP A 301 -14.73 -23.58 -19.06
N ALA A 302 -14.15 -23.86 -17.90
CA ALA A 302 -13.81 -25.23 -17.55
C ALA A 302 -15.08 -26.08 -17.64
N ARG A 303 -15.01 -27.29 -18.18
CA ARG A 303 -16.19 -28.17 -18.16
C ARG A 303 -16.49 -28.49 -16.69
N THR A 304 -17.76 -28.56 -16.30
CA THR A 304 -18.14 -28.80 -14.89
C THR A 304 -17.48 -30.07 -14.33
N TRP A 305 -17.35 -31.11 -15.17
CA TRP A 305 -16.67 -32.34 -14.77
C TRP A 305 -15.17 -32.15 -14.51
N GLU A 306 -14.47 -31.25 -15.21
CA GLU A 306 -13.04 -30.98 -14.99
C GLU A 306 -12.84 -30.28 -13.65
N TYR A 307 -13.69 -29.30 -13.37
CA TYR A 307 -13.73 -28.62 -12.07
C TYR A 307 -13.97 -29.60 -10.92
N VAL A 308 -14.96 -30.48 -11.04
CA VAL A 308 -15.30 -31.48 -10.02
C VAL A 308 -14.20 -32.55 -9.91
N ALA A 309 -13.71 -33.09 -11.02
CA ALA A 309 -12.66 -34.10 -11.04
C ALA A 309 -11.34 -33.56 -10.47
N CYS A 310 -10.97 -32.32 -10.81
CA CYS A 310 -9.81 -31.65 -10.21
C CYS A 310 -9.97 -31.53 -8.70
N GLY A 311 -11.13 -31.08 -8.22
CA GLY A 311 -11.43 -31.02 -6.78
C GLY A 311 -11.36 -32.40 -6.10
N ALA A 312 -11.92 -33.44 -6.71
CA ALA A 312 -11.87 -34.80 -6.19
C ALA A 312 -10.43 -35.33 -6.08
N LEU A 313 -9.61 -35.11 -7.13
CA LEU A 313 -8.20 -35.48 -7.12
C LEU A 313 -7.42 -34.71 -6.02
N GLN A 314 -7.72 -33.43 -5.82
CA GLN A 314 -7.10 -32.64 -4.74
C GLN A 314 -7.48 -33.17 -3.34
N VAL A 315 -8.73 -33.60 -3.13
CA VAL A 315 -9.13 -34.26 -1.87
C VAL A 315 -8.38 -35.57 -1.68
N LEU A 316 -8.25 -36.39 -2.72
CA LEU A 316 -7.48 -37.63 -2.65
C LEU A 316 -6.00 -37.37 -2.30
N VAL A 317 -5.41 -36.28 -2.80
CA VAL A 317 -4.05 -35.85 -2.41
C VAL A 317 -3.99 -35.50 -0.93
N TYR A 318 -4.95 -34.74 -0.39
CA TYR A 318 -5.00 -34.42 1.04
C TYR A 318 -5.16 -35.67 1.91
N LEU A 319 -6.04 -36.60 1.51
CA LEU A 319 -6.20 -37.88 2.21
C LEU A 319 -4.93 -38.72 2.14
N GLY A 320 -4.28 -38.78 0.98
CA GLY A 320 -2.98 -39.42 0.80
C GLY A 320 -1.89 -38.80 1.69
N TYR A 321 -1.90 -37.48 1.87
CA TYR A 321 -0.99 -36.80 2.78
C TYR A 321 -1.28 -37.12 4.25
N CYS A 322 -2.55 -37.25 4.64
CA CYS A 322 -2.94 -37.68 5.99
C CYS A 322 -2.53 -39.13 6.25
N LEU A 323 -2.69 -40.02 5.27
CA LEU A 323 -2.21 -41.41 5.33
C LEU A 323 -0.68 -41.48 5.48
N LEU A 324 0.04 -40.70 4.67
CA LEU A 324 1.51 -40.61 4.77
C LEU A 324 1.94 -40.06 6.13
N ALA A 325 1.26 -39.02 6.63
CA ALA A 325 1.56 -38.44 7.93
C ALA A 325 1.31 -39.41 9.09
N GLY A 326 0.19 -40.14 9.08
CA GLY A 326 -0.11 -41.16 10.08
C GLY A 326 0.86 -42.34 10.02
N TRP A 327 1.19 -42.83 8.82
CA TRP A 327 2.20 -43.86 8.63
C TRP A 327 3.58 -43.42 9.15
N LEU A 328 4.04 -42.22 8.76
CA LEU A 328 5.29 -41.66 9.25
C LEU A 328 5.28 -41.53 10.77
N ALA A 329 4.19 -41.02 11.36
CA ALA A 329 4.08 -40.85 12.82
C ALA A 329 4.20 -42.19 13.56
N VAL A 330 3.52 -43.24 13.10
CA VAL A 330 3.62 -44.59 13.71
C VAL A 330 5.01 -45.18 13.53
N VAL A 331 5.60 -45.10 12.33
CA VAL A 331 6.98 -45.56 12.09
C VAL A 331 7.97 -44.81 12.98
N GLY A 332 7.78 -43.50 13.15
CA GLY A 332 8.60 -42.68 14.03
C GLY A 332 8.46 -43.07 15.50
N TYR A 333 7.23 -43.31 15.95
CA TYR A 333 6.95 -43.78 17.31
C TYR A 333 7.65 -45.11 17.59
N LEU A 334 7.46 -46.12 16.74
CA LEU A 334 8.09 -47.44 16.89
C LEU A 334 9.62 -47.40 16.75
N PHE A 335 10.16 -46.51 15.91
CA PHE A 335 11.61 -46.36 15.76
C PHE A 335 12.25 -45.71 16.99
N ILE A 336 11.60 -44.71 17.58
CA ILE A 336 12.09 -44.02 18.77
C ILE A 336 11.92 -44.92 19.99
N PHE A 337 10.79 -45.63 20.08
CA PHE A 337 10.41 -46.52 21.18
C PHE A 337 10.14 -47.96 20.67
N PRO A 338 11.18 -48.77 20.40
CA PRO A 338 11.01 -50.12 19.85
C PRO A 338 10.41 -51.12 20.83
N GLU A 339 10.50 -50.83 22.14
CA GLU A 339 9.84 -51.61 23.19
C GLU A 339 8.34 -51.27 23.32
N ALA A 340 7.89 -50.19 22.68
CA ALA A 340 6.48 -49.86 22.57
C ALA A 340 5.82 -50.76 21.50
N GLY A 341 5.30 -51.90 21.92
CA GLY A 341 4.49 -52.80 21.10
C GLY A 341 3.00 -52.47 21.18
N ALA A 342 2.19 -53.02 20.28
CA ALA A 342 0.73 -52.97 20.40
C ALA A 342 0.30 -53.59 21.73
N GLY A 343 -0.40 -52.83 22.58
CA GLY A 343 -0.75 -53.23 23.94
C GLY A 343 0.38 -53.20 24.98
N ASN A 344 1.61 -52.81 24.64
CA ASN A 344 2.70 -52.61 25.61
C ASN A 344 3.18 -51.15 25.60
N HIS A 345 2.56 -50.34 26.45
CA HIS A 345 2.89 -48.94 26.63
C HIS A 345 3.86 -48.69 27.80
N HIS A 346 4.38 -49.75 28.43
CA HIS A 346 5.41 -49.67 29.48
C HIS A 346 6.83 -49.46 28.91
N TRP A 347 6.96 -48.62 27.86
CA TRP A 347 8.23 -48.31 27.20
C TRP A 347 9.17 -47.43 28.06
N LEU A 348 8.69 -46.97 29.21
CA LEU A 348 9.52 -46.41 30.29
C LEU A 348 10.20 -47.52 31.12
N SER A 349 10.60 -48.63 30.50
CA SER A 349 11.49 -49.60 31.14
C SER A 349 12.78 -48.87 31.53
N HIS A 350 13.41 -49.25 32.64
CA HIS A 350 14.61 -48.58 33.16
C HIS A 350 15.86 -48.70 32.23
N GLU A 351 15.71 -49.31 31.05
CA GLU A 351 16.82 -49.68 30.16
C GLU A 351 17.11 -48.64 29.07
N THR A 352 16.12 -47.87 28.58
CA THR A 352 16.35 -46.90 27.50
C THR A 352 16.79 -45.51 28.03
N SER A 353 18.02 -45.10 27.72
CA SER A 353 18.55 -43.80 28.16
C SER A 353 17.95 -42.60 27.40
N LEU A 354 17.88 -41.42 28.04
CA LEU A 354 17.44 -40.17 27.39
C LEU A 354 18.31 -39.79 26.18
N LEU A 355 19.61 -40.12 26.22
CA LEU A 355 20.53 -39.89 25.11
C LEU A 355 20.17 -40.75 23.90
N GLU A 356 19.76 -42.00 24.13
CA GLU A 356 19.33 -42.89 23.05
C GLU A 356 18.03 -42.42 22.40
N ILE A 357 17.04 -42.01 23.20
CA ILE A 357 15.80 -41.39 22.71
C ILE A 357 16.12 -40.13 21.89
N TYR A 358 17.05 -39.30 22.38
CA TYR A 358 17.52 -38.11 21.66
C TYR A 358 18.12 -38.49 20.30
N LEU A 359 19.08 -39.41 20.27
CA LEU A 359 19.77 -39.80 19.04
C LEU A 359 18.82 -40.43 18.02
N ARG A 360 17.90 -41.30 18.44
CA ARG A 360 16.87 -41.89 17.57
C ARG A 360 15.89 -40.85 17.05
N SER A 361 15.49 -39.90 17.90
CA SER A 361 14.65 -38.77 17.47
C SER A 361 15.36 -37.91 16.42
N VAL A 362 16.65 -37.62 16.61
CA VAL A 362 17.48 -36.89 15.63
C VAL A 362 17.60 -37.66 14.32
N ALA A 363 17.87 -38.97 14.39
CA ALA A 363 18.00 -39.82 13.21
C ALA A 363 16.70 -39.87 12.40
N TYR A 364 15.56 -40.12 13.07
CA TYR A 364 14.25 -40.13 12.44
C TYR A 364 13.90 -38.76 11.85
N ALA A 365 14.05 -37.67 12.62
CA ALA A 365 13.78 -36.32 12.14
C ALA A 365 14.66 -35.95 10.93
N GLY A 366 15.92 -36.39 10.92
CA GLY A 366 16.84 -36.22 9.80
C GLY A 366 16.38 -36.99 8.56
N ALA A 367 16.01 -38.26 8.72
CA ALA A 367 15.49 -39.10 7.64
C ALA A 367 14.19 -38.54 7.05
N THR A 368 13.22 -38.16 7.90
CA THR A 368 11.97 -37.52 7.46
C THR A 368 12.23 -36.18 6.77
N PHE A 369 13.18 -35.37 7.26
CA PHE A 369 13.55 -34.11 6.61
C PHE A 369 14.09 -34.36 5.21
N VAL A 370 15.01 -35.32 5.04
CA VAL A 370 15.57 -35.68 3.73
C VAL A 370 14.48 -36.22 2.80
N LEU A 371 13.64 -37.14 3.28
CA LEU A 371 12.53 -37.71 2.51
C LEU A 371 11.58 -36.62 2.01
N LEU A 372 11.09 -35.75 2.91
CA LEU A 372 10.17 -34.66 2.56
C LEU A 372 10.82 -33.57 1.71
N SER A 373 12.16 -33.47 1.70
CA SER A 373 12.91 -32.57 0.83
C SER A 373 13.11 -33.12 -0.59
N ILE A 374 13.30 -34.43 -0.72
CA ILE A 374 13.45 -35.12 -2.02
C ILE A 374 12.11 -35.31 -2.71
N LEU A 375 11.04 -35.58 -1.94
CA LEU A 375 9.68 -35.80 -2.46
C LEU A 375 9.23 -34.76 -3.50
N PRO A 376 9.30 -33.43 -3.26
CA PRO A 376 8.91 -32.44 -4.28
C PRO A 376 9.81 -32.46 -5.52
N VAL A 377 11.10 -32.78 -5.38
CA VAL A 377 12.04 -32.90 -6.51
C VAL A 377 11.65 -34.07 -7.39
N ALA A 378 11.47 -35.25 -6.78
CA ALA A 378 11.04 -36.45 -7.49
C ALA A 378 9.68 -36.24 -8.15
N ALA A 379 8.70 -35.70 -7.41
CA ALA A 379 7.37 -35.41 -7.94
C ALA A 379 7.42 -34.46 -9.14
N LYS A 380 8.24 -33.39 -9.10
CA LYS A 380 8.41 -32.48 -10.24
C LYS A 380 8.91 -33.22 -11.48
N TRP A 381 9.97 -34.02 -11.36
CA TRP A 381 10.56 -34.70 -12.51
C TRP A 381 9.69 -35.82 -13.07
N ILE A 382 8.95 -36.54 -12.21
CA ILE A 382 8.05 -37.63 -12.62
C ILE A 382 6.72 -37.08 -13.19
N ILE A 383 6.13 -36.09 -12.54
CA ILE A 383 4.77 -35.61 -12.84
C ILE A 383 4.78 -34.49 -13.88
N ILE A 384 5.79 -33.62 -13.92
CA ILE A 384 5.85 -32.49 -14.87
C ILE A 384 6.97 -32.66 -15.90
N GLY A 385 8.15 -33.12 -15.46
CA GLY A 385 9.35 -33.11 -16.29
C GLY A 385 10.01 -31.73 -16.27
N ARG A 386 10.19 -31.12 -17.44
CA ARG A 386 10.74 -29.75 -17.58
C ARG A 386 9.62 -28.75 -17.84
N PHE A 387 9.57 -27.68 -17.05
CA PHE A 387 8.72 -26.53 -17.35
C PHE A 387 9.17 -25.85 -18.65
N ARG A 388 8.21 -25.49 -19.49
CA ARG A 388 8.40 -24.71 -20.73
C ARG A 388 7.43 -23.53 -20.70
N PRO A 389 7.71 -22.42 -21.41
CA PRO A 389 6.73 -21.36 -21.61
C PRO A 389 5.50 -21.95 -22.31
N GLN A 390 4.35 -21.90 -21.65
CA GLN A 390 3.08 -22.41 -22.16
C GLN A 390 1.93 -21.88 -21.29
N GLU A 391 0.71 -22.01 -21.80
CA GLU A 391 -0.51 -21.75 -21.08
C GLU A 391 -1.25 -23.06 -20.82
N ILE A 392 -1.73 -23.22 -19.58
CA ILE A 392 -2.52 -24.39 -19.18
C ILE A 392 -3.87 -23.92 -18.64
N ARG A 393 -4.96 -24.58 -19.06
CA ARG A 393 -6.29 -24.22 -18.58
C ARG A 393 -6.47 -24.62 -17.12
N ILE A 394 -7.00 -23.70 -16.31
CA ILE A 394 -7.31 -23.95 -14.90
C ILE A 394 -8.35 -25.07 -14.81
N TRP A 395 -8.23 -25.91 -13.78
CA TRP A 395 -9.05 -27.12 -13.55
C TRP A 395 -8.80 -28.31 -14.48
N SER A 396 -7.95 -28.19 -15.50
CA SER A 396 -7.52 -29.33 -16.31
C SER A 396 -6.63 -30.31 -15.54
N LEU A 397 -6.40 -31.51 -16.09
CA LEU A 397 -5.43 -32.46 -15.52
C LEU A 397 -4.00 -31.89 -15.50
N GLN A 398 -3.63 -31.08 -16.49
CA GLN A 398 -2.33 -30.39 -16.50
C GLN A 398 -2.23 -29.38 -15.35
N TYR A 399 -3.32 -28.65 -15.08
CA TYR A 399 -3.42 -27.78 -13.91
C TYR A 399 -3.32 -28.57 -12.60
N PHE A 400 -4.00 -29.71 -12.47
CA PHE A 400 -3.87 -30.57 -11.28
C PHE A 400 -2.42 -31.02 -11.05
N ARG A 401 -1.72 -31.47 -12.10
CA ARG A 401 -0.30 -31.85 -12.04
C ARG A 401 0.56 -30.69 -11.55
N PHE A 402 0.33 -29.49 -12.09
CA PHE A 402 1.01 -28.26 -11.66
C PHE A 402 0.72 -27.93 -10.20
N TRP A 403 -0.56 -27.94 -9.80
CA TRP A 403 -0.99 -27.67 -8.43
C TRP A 403 -0.38 -28.65 -7.42
N LEU A 404 -0.31 -29.94 -7.76
CA LEU A 404 0.28 -30.96 -6.90
C LEU A 404 1.77 -30.69 -6.64
N VAL A 405 2.55 -30.46 -7.70
CA VAL A 405 3.99 -30.14 -7.58
C VAL A 405 4.18 -28.83 -6.81
N LYS A 406 3.41 -27.79 -7.13
CA LYS A 406 3.41 -26.51 -6.42
C LYS A 406 3.13 -26.68 -4.93
N THR A 407 2.14 -27.49 -4.58
CA THR A 407 1.74 -27.74 -3.18
C THR A 407 2.86 -28.46 -2.42
N LEU A 408 3.46 -29.50 -3.03
CA LEU A 408 4.61 -30.21 -2.46
C LEU A 408 5.84 -29.31 -2.28
N MET A 409 6.09 -28.39 -3.22
CA MET A 409 7.18 -27.42 -3.10
C MET A 409 6.93 -26.45 -1.93
N ARG A 410 5.70 -25.96 -1.75
CA ARG A 410 5.32 -25.05 -0.66
C ARG A 410 5.40 -25.72 0.72
N THR A 411 5.16 -27.02 0.82
CA THR A 411 5.24 -27.78 2.08
C THR A 411 6.64 -28.33 2.39
N SER A 412 7.61 -28.15 1.49
CA SER A 412 8.98 -28.62 1.67
C SER A 412 9.64 -28.02 2.92
N PRO A 413 10.31 -28.84 3.76
CA PRO A 413 11.10 -28.36 4.89
C PRO A 413 12.24 -27.41 4.50
N LEU A 414 12.68 -27.43 3.23
CA LEU A 414 13.73 -26.55 2.71
C LEU A 414 13.32 -25.07 2.71
N SER A 415 12.03 -24.76 2.82
CA SER A 415 11.54 -23.39 3.07
C SER A 415 12.05 -22.80 4.40
N LEU A 416 12.40 -23.64 5.38
CA LEU A 416 13.03 -23.22 6.64
C LEU A 416 14.51 -22.84 6.43
N MET A 417 15.10 -23.30 5.33
CA MET A 417 16.52 -23.16 5.00
C MET A 417 16.83 -21.94 4.13
N VAL A 418 15.89 -21.00 4.00
CA VAL A 418 16.06 -19.77 3.21
C VAL A 418 17.28 -18.98 3.66
N GLY A 419 18.04 -18.51 2.68
CA GLY A 419 19.32 -17.86 2.83
C GLY A 419 20.50 -18.75 3.20
N SER A 420 20.31 -20.06 3.12
CA SER A 420 21.40 -21.04 3.14
C SER A 420 21.85 -21.40 1.72
N PRO A 421 23.04 -22.01 1.58
CA PRO A 421 23.46 -22.63 0.32
C PRO A 421 22.52 -23.75 -0.16
N LEU A 422 21.80 -24.42 0.75
CA LEU A 422 20.89 -25.51 0.42
C LEU A 422 19.74 -25.04 -0.48
N THR A 423 19.31 -23.78 -0.35
CA THR A 423 18.30 -23.19 -1.24
C THR A 423 18.78 -23.17 -2.69
N THR A 424 20.04 -22.82 -2.93
CA THR A 424 20.60 -22.81 -4.29
C THR A 424 20.75 -24.22 -4.86
N PHE A 425 21.15 -25.19 -4.03
CA PHE A 425 21.21 -26.60 -4.44
C PHE A 425 19.82 -27.14 -4.79
N TYR A 426 18.83 -26.85 -3.96
CA TYR A 426 17.44 -27.25 -4.18
C TYR A 426 16.90 -26.68 -5.51
N LEU A 427 17.10 -25.39 -5.78
CA LEU A 427 16.65 -24.79 -7.04
C LEU A 427 17.32 -25.44 -8.26
N ARG A 428 18.62 -25.76 -8.19
CA ARG A 428 19.31 -26.50 -9.25
C ARG A 428 18.77 -27.91 -9.43
N ALA A 429 18.52 -28.64 -8.34
CA ALA A 429 17.90 -29.97 -8.38
C ALA A 429 16.48 -29.94 -8.99
N MET A 430 15.77 -28.82 -8.82
CA MET A 430 14.47 -28.57 -9.45
C MET A 430 14.57 -28.10 -10.92
N GLY A 431 15.77 -27.89 -11.46
CA GLY A 431 16.01 -27.52 -12.86
C GLY A 431 16.39 -26.06 -13.13
N ALA A 432 16.47 -25.20 -12.11
CA ALA A 432 16.86 -23.81 -12.27
C ALA A 432 18.35 -23.65 -12.57
N LYS A 433 18.71 -22.63 -13.36
CA LYS A 433 20.09 -22.25 -13.64
C LYS A 433 20.57 -21.23 -12.61
N VAL A 434 21.28 -21.67 -11.58
CA VAL A 434 21.74 -20.79 -10.49
C VAL A 434 23.27 -20.75 -10.43
N GLY A 435 23.85 -19.55 -10.58
CA GLY A 435 25.29 -19.28 -10.53
C GLY A 435 25.91 -19.47 -9.14
N ARG A 436 27.22 -19.22 -9.03
CA ARG A 436 27.96 -19.26 -7.76
C ARG A 436 27.63 -18.03 -6.90
N ASN A 437 27.88 -18.11 -5.59
CA ASN A 437 27.74 -16.94 -4.69
C ASN A 437 26.38 -16.21 -4.71
N VAL A 438 25.32 -16.88 -5.18
CA VAL A 438 23.94 -16.37 -5.11
C VAL A 438 23.41 -16.42 -3.68
N THR A 439 22.74 -15.35 -3.28
CA THR A 439 22.19 -15.12 -1.93
C THR A 439 20.69 -14.87 -2.03
N ILE A 440 19.87 -15.85 -1.61
CA ILE A 440 18.39 -15.83 -1.75
C ILE A 440 17.73 -15.75 -0.38
N MET A 441 17.21 -14.59 -0.01
CA MET A 441 16.58 -14.33 1.31
C MET A 441 15.05 -14.45 1.29
N THR A 442 14.42 -14.57 0.12
CA THR A 442 12.96 -14.75 0.02
C THR A 442 12.50 -16.19 0.29
N LYS A 443 11.34 -16.32 0.94
CA LYS A 443 10.65 -17.61 1.15
C LYS A 443 9.73 -17.99 -0.01
N ARG A 444 9.42 -17.03 -0.90
CA ARG A 444 8.52 -17.22 -2.04
C ARG A 444 9.33 -17.61 -3.27
N LEU A 445 9.84 -18.83 -3.26
CA LEU A 445 10.64 -19.36 -4.37
C LEU A 445 9.77 -19.59 -5.62
N PRO A 446 10.31 -19.36 -6.84
CA PRO A 446 9.60 -19.65 -8.08
C PRO A 446 9.19 -21.13 -8.19
N VAL A 447 7.98 -21.38 -8.69
CA VAL A 447 7.45 -22.73 -8.90
C VAL A 447 7.98 -23.31 -10.22
N CYS A 448 7.98 -22.50 -11.28
CA CYS A 448 8.45 -22.88 -12.61
C CYS A 448 9.98 -22.77 -12.70
N THR A 449 10.67 -23.62 -11.95
CA THR A 449 12.13 -23.54 -11.72
C THR A 449 12.96 -23.69 -12.98
N ASP A 450 12.56 -24.47 -13.99
CA ASP A 450 13.33 -24.58 -15.25
C ASP A 450 13.38 -23.28 -16.06
N LEU A 451 12.45 -22.35 -15.79
CA LEU A 451 12.36 -21.03 -16.43
C LEU A 451 13.07 -19.93 -15.62
N LEU A 452 13.76 -20.31 -14.54
CA LEU A 452 14.49 -19.39 -13.68
C LEU A 452 15.99 -19.45 -13.98
N THR A 453 16.57 -18.31 -14.33
CA THR A 453 18.02 -18.12 -14.44
C THR A 453 18.46 -17.06 -13.44
N ILE A 454 19.49 -17.37 -12.65
CA ILE A 454 20.11 -16.47 -11.69
C ILE A 454 21.63 -16.52 -11.90
N GLY A 455 22.22 -15.42 -12.34
CA GLY A 455 23.66 -15.30 -12.53
C GLY A 455 24.45 -15.32 -11.23
N GLU A 456 25.77 -15.47 -11.36
CA GLU A 456 26.69 -15.47 -10.21
C GLU A 456 26.64 -14.14 -9.45
N GLY A 457 26.78 -14.19 -8.13
CA GLY A 457 26.82 -12.98 -7.29
C GLY A 457 25.46 -12.31 -7.07
N THR A 458 24.37 -12.81 -7.65
CA THR A 458 23.06 -12.16 -7.51
C THR A 458 22.48 -12.27 -6.10
N VAL A 459 21.91 -11.16 -5.61
CA VAL A 459 21.28 -11.01 -4.30
C VAL A 459 19.79 -10.76 -4.46
N ILE A 460 18.97 -11.67 -3.92
CA ILE A 460 17.51 -11.55 -3.87
C ILE A 460 17.11 -11.33 -2.41
N ARG A 461 16.59 -10.15 -2.08
CA ARG A 461 16.20 -9.79 -0.70
C ARG A 461 14.91 -10.50 -0.25
N LYS A 462 14.57 -10.35 1.04
CA LYS A 462 13.37 -10.97 1.62
C LYS A 462 12.10 -10.38 1.01
N ASP A 463 10.98 -11.07 1.20
CA ASP A 463 9.65 -10.67 0.71
C ASP A 463 9.50 -10.47 -0.82
N VAL A 464 10.55 -10.61 -1.63
CA VAL A 464 10.47 -10.64 -3.11
C VAL A 464 9.51 -11.73 -3.59
N ILE A 465 8.68 -11.40 -4.57
CA ILE A 465 7.75 -12.33 -5.23
C ILE A 465 8.19 -12.54 -6.67
N ALA A 466 8.57 -13.78 -7.00
CA ALA A 466 8.84 -14.22 -8.36
C ALA A 466 8.24 -15.62 -8.52
N THR A 467 6.95 -15.70 -8.88
CA THR A 467 6.22 -16.99 -8.89
C THR A 467 6.65 -17.90 -10.05
N GLY A 468 7.09 -17.32 -11.17
CA GLY A 468 7.36 -18.03 -12.43
C GLY A 468 6.12 -18.42 -13.23
N TYR A 469 4.94 -18.01 -12.75
CA TYR A 469 3.65 -18.17 -13.43
C TYR A 469 2.69 -17.07 -12.98
N ARG A 470 1.68 -16.79 -13.79
CA ARG A 470 0.52 -15.97 -13.42
C ARG A 470 -0.77 -16.61 -13.90
N ALA A 471 -1.87 -16.32 -13.23
CA ALA A 471 -3.20 -16.70 -13.65
C ALA A 471 -3.89 -15.51 -14.32
N HIS A 472 -4.57 -15.75 -15.44
CA HIS A 472 -5.34 -14.74 -16.17
C HIS A 472 -6.38 -15.47 -17.02
N GLY A 473 -7.60 -14.94 -17.15
CA GLY A 473 -8.58 -15.43 -18.14
C GLY A 473 -8.93 -16.93 -18.07
N GLY A 474 -8.81 -17.57 -16.89
CA GLY A 474 -9.05 -19.01 -16.77
C GLY A 474 -7.88 -19.92 -17.15
N VAL A 475 -6.69 -19.36 -17.42
CA VAL A 475 -5.45 -20.09 -17.69
C VAL A 475 -4.34 -19.73 -16.69
N ILE A 476 -3.39 -20.64 -16.50
CA ILE A 476 -2.10 -20.37 -15.87
C ILE A 476 -1.06 -20.22 -17.00
N GLN A 477 -0.42 -19.06 -17.05
CA GLN A 477 0.65 -18.76 -17.99
C GLN A 477 2.00 -18.92 -17.30
N PHE A 478 2.88 -19.74 -17.87
CA PHE A 478 4.27 -19.90 -17.42
C PHE A 478 5.19 -19.00 -18.23
N GLY A 479 6.18 -18.39 -17.58
CA GLY A 479 7.18 -17.61 -18.29
C GLY A 479 8.48 -17.44 -17.51
N ALA A 480 9.50 -16.95 -18.21
CA ALA A 480 10.86 -16.94 -17.72
C ALA A 480 11.20 -15.74 -16.85
N VAL A 481 12.06 -15.93 -15.86
CA VAL A 481 12.66 -14.84 -15.08
C VAL A 481 14.17 -15.00 -15.16
N THR A 482 14.84 -14.04 -15.78
CA THR A 482 16.28 -14.09 -16.04
C THR A 482 17.00 -12.97 -15.31
N LEU A 483 17.79 -13.32 -14.30
CA LEU A 483 18.66 -12.40 -13.58
C LEU A 483 20.11 -12.66 -13.99
N GLY A 484 20.80 -11.63 -14.47
CA GLY A 484 22.22 -11.64 -14.81
C GLY A 484 23.14 -11.82 -13.60
N ARG A 485 24.42 -11.55 -13.78
CA ARG A 485 25.45 -11.57 -12.74
C ARG A 485 25.37 -10.32 -11.86
N ASP A 486 25.69 -10.48 -10.58
CA ASP A 486 25.76 -9.42 -9.58
C ASP A 486 24.47 -8.60 -9.44
N VAL A 487 23.31 -9.11 -9.86
CA VAL A 487 22.04 -8.38 -9.80
C VAL A 487 21.58 -8.19 -8.35
N LEU A 488 21.00 -7.03 -8.03
CA LEU A 488 20.31 -6.80 -6.76
C LEU A 488 18.80 -6.66 -6.97
N VAL A 489 18.01 -7.52 -6.33
CA VAL A 489 16.55 -7.39 -6.26
C VAL A 489 16.14 -6.91 -4.87
N GLY A 490 15.58 -5.71 -4.81
CA GLY A 490 15.15 -5.01 -3.59
C GLY A 490 14.09 -5.74 -2.78
N GLU A 491 13.95 -5.36 -1.51
CA GLU A 491 12.98 -5.98 -0.62
C GLU A 491 11.54 -5.62 -1.01
N GLY A 492 10.63 -6.58 -0.94
CA GLY A 492 9.21 -6.35 -1.27
C GLY A 492 8.92 -6.14 -2.75
N SER A 493 9.91 -6.36 -3.62
CA SER A 493 9.78 -6.19 -5.07
C SER A 493 9.13 -7.40 -5.75
N ILE A 494 8.44 -7.16 -6.87
CA ILE A 494 7.69 -8.20 -7.60
C ILE A 494 8.22 -8.33 -9.03
N LEU A 495 8.59 -9.55 -9.42
CA LEU A 495 9.02 -9.88 -10.77
C LEU A 495 7.94 -10.73 -11.44
N ASP A 496 7.26 -10.17 -12.44
CA ASP A 496 6.32 -10.92 -13.26
C ASP A 496 7.08 -11.85 -14.23
N ILE A 497 6.35 -12.72 -14.93
CA ILE A 497 6.90 -13.61 -15.94
C ILE A 497 7.44 -12.85 -17.16
N ASN A 498 8.37 -13.47 -17.89
CA ASN A 498 9.02 -12.89 -19.06
C ASN A 498 9.75 -11.58 -18.75
N THR A 499 10.33 -11.48 -17.55
CA THR A 499 11.17 -10.34 -17.12
C THR A 499 12.64 -10.70 -17.17
N SER A 500 13.49 -9.69 -17.39
CA SER A 500 14.93 -9.87 -17.32
C SER A 500 15.68 -8.70 -16.67
N MET A 501 16.83 -8.98 -16.10
CA MET A 501 17.74 -8.01 -15.50
C MET A 501 19.16 -8.31 -15.96
N GLY A 502 19.81 -7.35 -16.61
CA GLY A 502 21.18 -7.45 -17.10
C GLY A 502 22.22 -7.50 -15.97
N ASP A 503 23.46 -7.85 -16.32
CA ASP A 503 24.57 -7.92 -15.35
C ASP A 503 24.74 -6.58 -14.62
N GLY A 504 25.03 -6.62 -13.31
CA GLY A 504 25.28 -5.42 -12.51
C GLY A 504 24.04 -4.56 -12.21
N SER A 505 22.86 -4.90 -12.75
CA SER A 505 21.65 -4.10 -12.57
C SER A 505 21.04 -4.18 -11.17
N GLN A 506 20.20 -3.19 -10.83
CA GLN A 506 19.56 -3.06 -9.52
C GLN A 506 18.07 -2.73 -9.64
N LEU A 507 17.25 -3.36 -8.80
CA LEU A 507 15.84 -3.01 -8.60
C LEU A 507 15.64 -2.56 -7.15
N GLY A 508 15.09 -1.36 -6.95
CA GLY A 508 14.79 -0.78 -5.65
C GLY A 508 13.79 -1.59 -4.83
N HIS A 509 13.63 -1.27 -3.53
CA HIS A 509 12.58 -1.85 -2.70
C HIS A 509 11.20 -1.39 -3.17
N ARG A 510 10.17 -2.20 -2.92
CA ARG A 510 8.77 -1.88 -3.26
C ARG A 510 8.62 -1.46 -4.74
N ALA A 511 9.33 -2.14 -5.63
CA ALA A 511 9.31 -1.91 -7.07
C ALA A 511 8.88 -3.18 -7.82
N SER A 512 8.43 -3.05 -9.07
CA SER A 512 7.97 -4.19 -9.85
C SER A 512 8.49 -4.18 -11.28
N LEU A 513 8.81 -5.36 -11.83
CA LEU A 513 8.98 -5.53 -13.26
C LEU A 513 7.77 -6.25 -13.83
N TYR A 514 7.11 -5.61 -14.79
CA TYR A 514 5.96 -6.14 -15.51
C TYR A 514 6.40 -7.08 -16.61
N ALA A 515 5.50 -7.94 -17.07
CA ALA A 515 5.82 -8.90 -18.11
C ALA A 515 6.38 -8.21 -19.37
N GLY A 516 7.49 -8.74 -19.90
CA GLY A 516 8.22 -8.16 -21.02
C GLY A 516 9.27 -7.10 -20.63
N GLN A 517 9.25 -6.55 -19.41
CA GLN A 517 10.24 -5.56 -19.00
C GLN A 517 11.63 -6.20 -18.81
N ALA A 518 12.63 -5.51 -19.36
CA ALA A 518 14.05 -5.85 -19.24
C ALA A 518 14.80 -4.65 -18.66
N VAL A 519 15.53 -4.88 -17.56
CA VAL A 519 16.46 -3.88 -17.01
C VAL A 519 17.82 -4.07 -17.71
N PRO A 520 18.35 -3.06 -18.42
CA PRO A 520 19.67 -3.15 -19.03
C PRO A 520 20.80 -3.39 -18.01
N ALA A 521 21.97 -3.82 -18.49
CA ALA A 521 23.14 -4.01 -17.63
C ALA A 521 23.56 -2.70 -16.96
N ASP A 522 24.01 -2.79 -15.71
CA ASP A 522 24.46 -1.68 -14.85
C ASP A 522 23.43 -0.57 -14.59
N GLU A 523 22.19 -0.71 -15.07
CA GLU A 523 21.11 0.23 -14.79
C GLU A 523 20.42 -0.04 -13.44
N ARG A 524 19.81 1.02 -12.91
CA ARG A 524 19.12 1.03 -11.62
C ARG A 524 17.68 1.45 -11.85
N TRP A 525 16.75 0.64 -11.38
CA TRP A 525 15.33 0.83 -11.61
C TRP A 525 14.55 0.83 -10.29
N HIS A 526 13.44 1.56 -10.23
CA HIS A 526 12.51 1.59 -9.11
C HIS A 526 11.07 1.81 -9.60
N GLY A 527 10.09 1.75 -8.71
CA GLY A 527 8.70 2.05 -9.07
C GLY A 527 7.88 0.85 -9.55
N THR A 528 6.59 1.09 -9.68
CA THR A 528 5.57 0.16 -10.17
C THR A 528 4.74 0.89 -11.24
N PRO A 529 4.95 0.60 -12.55
CA PRO A 529 5.96 -0.30 -13.11
C PRO A 529 7.39 0.25 -12.94
N GLY A 530 8.38 -0.61 -13.13
CA GLY A 530 9.80 -0.27 -13.02
C GLY A 530 10.21 0.79 -14.03
N ARG A 531 10.96 1.79 -13.57
CA ARG A 531 11.51 2.90 -14.35
C ARG A 531 12.93 3.18 -13.88
N ARG A 532 13.77 3.72 -14.76
CA ARG A 532 15.16 4.09 -14.44
C ARG A 532 15.24 5.15 -13.32
N THR A 533 16.24 5.03 -12.46
CA THR A 533 16.58 5.95 -11.39
C THR A 533 18.10 6.05 -11.23
N ASP A 534 18.58 7.09 -10.57
CA ASP A 534 19.99 7.25 -10.23
C ASP A 534 20.32 6.74 -8.82
N ALA A 535 19.30 6.47 -8.00
CA ALA A 535 19.44 5.98 -6.62
C ALA A 535 20.21 4.66 -6.57
N ASP A 536 21.23 4.60 -5.70
CA ASP A 536 22.00 3.37 -5.47
C ASP A 536 21.38 2.55 -4.35
N PHE A 537 21.06 1.29 -4.64
CA PHE A 537 20.48 0.35 -3.68
C PHE A 537 21.53 -0.59 -3.09
N ARG A 538 22.77 -0.61 -3.60
CA ARG A 538 23.88 -1.36 -3.03
C ARG A 538 24.61 -0.53 -1.98
N THR A 539 24.41 -0.88 -0.73
CA THR A 539 24.99 -0.15 0.42
C THR A 539 26.10 -0.92 1.14
N VAL A 540 26.44 -2.13 0.67
CA VAL A 540 27.36 -3.06 1.33
C VAL A 540 28.37 -3.62 0.34
N GLU A 541 29.65 -3.44 0.64
CA GLU A 541 30.75 -4.00 -0.13
C GLU A 541 30.94 -5.50 0.15
N ALA A 542 31.29 -6.26 -0.89
CA ALA A 542 31.56 -7.68 -0.78
C ALA A 542 32.85 -7.95 0.01
N THR A 543 32.76 -8.70 1.10
CA THR A 543 33.92 -9.17 1.86
C THR A 543 34.19 -10.64 1.55
N PRO A 544 35.41 -11.05 1.20
CA PRO A 544 35.70 -12.45 0.91
C PRO A 544 35.59 -13.33 2.17
N TYR A 545 35.14 -14.56 1.99
CA TYR A 545 35.16 -15.59 3.04
C TYR A 545 35.68 -16.92 2.48
N ARG A 546 36.20 -17.78 3.35
CA ARG A 546 36.71 -19.10 2.96
C ARG A 546 35.56 -20.02 2.51
N PRO A 547 35.62 -20.70 1.35
CA PRO A 547 34.50 -21.48 0.79
C PRO A 547 33.89 -22.52 1.75
N TRP A 548 34.70 -23.13 2.61
CA TRP A 548 34.22 -24.13 3.58
C TRP A 548 33.17 -23.57 4.56
N ARG A 549 33.21 -22.26 4.88
CA ARG A 549 32.23 -21.61 5.76
C ARG A 549 30.81 -21.78 5.25
N ARG A 550 30.64 -21.70 3.92
CA ARG A 550 29.36 -21.88 3.25
C ARG A 550 28.80 -23.28 3.56
N GLY A 551 29.60 -24.32 3.34
CA GLY A 551 29.21 -25.71 3.62
C GLY A 551 28.95 -25.98 5.09
N TRP A 552 29.81 -25.46 5.98
CA TRP A 552 29.63 -25.57 7.43
C TRP A 552 28.36 -24.88 7.93
N PHE A 553 28.03 -23.71 7.37
CA PHE A 553 26.79 -23.00 7.70
C PHE A 553 25.56 -23.80 7.27
N ALA A 554 25.56 -24.38 6.06
CA ALA A 554 24.50 -25.28 5.62
C ALA A 554 24.34 -26.49 6.57
N PHE A 555 25.46 -27.09 6.98
CA PHE A 555 25.47 -28.22 7.91
C PHE A 555 24.93 -27.86 9.29
N THR A 556 25.42 -26.77 9.89
CA THR A 556 24.95 -26.30 11.21
C THR A 556 23.49 -25.88 11.18
N GLN A 557 23.02 -25.30 10.08
CA GLN A 557 21.61 -24.96 9.90
C GLN A 557 20.74 -26.20 9.73
N PHE A 558 21.19 -27.21 8.99
CA PHE A 558 20.53 -28.51 8.91
C PHE A 558 20.45 -29.17 10.29
N LEU A 559 21.57 -29.22 11.03
CA LEU A 559 21.62 -29.76 12.38
C LEU A 559 20.69 -29.01 13.33
N SER A 560 20.60 -27.68 13.19
CA SER A 560 19.66 -26.86 13.98
C SER A 560 18.19 -27.15 13.62
N ALA A 561 17.89 -27.31 12.33
CA ALA A 561 16.53 -27.60 11.84
C ALA A 561 16.03 -28.97 12.31
N VAL A 562 16.91 -29.97 12.26
CA VAL A 562 16.62 -31.35 12.67
C VAL A 562 16.66 -31.48 14.19
N GLY A 563 17.71 -30.97 14.84
CA GLY A 563 18.01 -31.20 16.26
C GLY A 563 17.25 -30.32 17.26
N VAL A 564 16.80 -29.11 16.89
CA VAL A 564 16.22 -28.16 17.85
C VAL A 564 14.70 -27.99 17.70
N GLY A 565 14.13 -28.08 16.50
CA GLY A 565 12.70 -27.78 16.29
C GLY A 565 11.75 -28.96 16.55
N ARG A 566 12.02 -30.10 15.89
CA ARG A 566 11.13 -31.28 15.93
C ARG A 566 11.53 -32.27 17.02
N VAL A 567 12.83 -32.41 17.26
CA VAL A 567 13.39 -33.27 18.32
C VAL A 567 13.09 -32.72 19.71
N MET A 568 13.16 -31.39 19.93
CA MET A 568 12.76 -30.79 21.21
C MET A 568 11.26 -30.96 21.49
N LEU A 569 10.39 -30.98 20.46
CA LEU A 569 8.97 -31.26 20.67
C LEU A 569 8.77 -32.70 21.14
N THR A 570 9.40 -33.68 20.47
CA THR A 570 9.35 -35.10 20.87
C THR A 570 9.96 -35.33 22.26
N ILE A 571 11.06 -34.66 22.58
CA ILE A 571 11.71 -34.75 23.89
C ILE A 571 10.91 -34.02 24.95
N THR A 572 10.28 -32.89 24.66
CA THR A 572 9.39 -32.20 25.60
C THR A 572 8.17 -33.07 25.89
N ILE A 573 7.62 -33.75 24.87
CA ILE A 573 6.55 -34.73 25.05
C ILE A 573 7.05 -35.90 25.91
N ALA A 574 8.20 -36.49 25.58
CA ALA A 574 8.78 -37.60 26.36
C ALA A 574 9.11 -37.21 27.81
N LEU A 575 9.71 -36.03 28.03
CA LEU A 575 10.02 -35.50 29.37
C LEU A 575 8.77 -35.11 30.13
N ALA A 576 7.72 -34.60 29.48
CA ALA A 576 6.43 -34.33 30.10
C ALA A 576 5.72 -35.63 30.51
N VAL A 577 5.84 -36.68 29.70
CA VAL A 577 5.35 -38.03 30.03
C VAL A 577 6.13 -38.62 31.23
N LEU A 578 7.46 -38.47 31.25
CA LEU A 578 8.35 -38.92 32.33
C LEU A 578 8.13 -38.14 33.64
N ALA A 579 7.94 -36.82 33.58
CA ALA A 579 7.79 -35.95 34.75
C ALA A 579 6.41 -36.03 35.41
N PHE A 580 5.40 -36.51 34.69
CA PHE A 580 4.02 -36.62 35.17
C PHE A 580 3.50 -38.05 34.93
N PRO A 581 3.57 -38.96 35.92
CA PRO A 581 3.12 -40.35 35.79
C PRO A 581 1.66 -40.50 35.31
N ARG A 582 0.81 -39.52 35.62
CA ARG A 582 -0.58 -39.45 35.12
C ARG A 582 -0.69 -39.18 33.62
N VAL A 583 0.34 -38.60 33.00
CA VAL A 583 0.45 -38.40 31.55
C VAL A 583 0.93 -39.67 30.87
N ALA A 584 1.79 -40.47 31.50
CA ALA A 584 2.10 -41.83 31.06
C ALA A 584 0.87 -42.75 31.13
N ALA A 585 0.07 -42.65 32.19
CA ALA A 585 -1.20 -43.38 32.33
C ALA A 585 -2.27 -43.02 31.26
N LEU A 586 -2.15 -41.88 30.57
CA LEU A 586 -2.99 -41.53 29.41
C LEU A 586 -2.54 -42.18 28.11
N LEU A 587 -1.24 -42.50 28.02
CA LEU A 587 -0.64 -43.19 26.87
C LEU A 587 -0.71 -44.71 27.04
N GLU A 588 -0.84 -45.20 28.27
CA GLU A 588 -1.25 -46.57 28.53
C GLU A 588 -2.72 -46.74 28.12
N ALA A 589 -2.94 -47.37 26.96
CA ALA A 589 -4.28 -47.69 26.46
C ALA A 589 -5.04 -48.54 27.50
N GLN A 590 -5.94 -47.88 28.25
CA GLN A 590 -6.97 -48.56 29.02
C GLN A 590 -8.15 -48.77 28.06
N PRO A 591 -8.68 -49.99 27.90
CA PRO A 591 -9.87 -50.18 27.09
C PRO A 591 -11.00 -49.31 27.64
N LEU A 592 -11.53 -48.39 26.82
CA LEU A 592 -12.63 -47.44 27.13
C LEU A 592 -12.22 -46.12 27.82
N ALA A 593 -11.01 -45.59 27.61
CA ALA A 593 -10.59 -44.36 28.29
C ALA A 593 -11.46 -43.13 27.94
N PHE A 594 -12.05 -43.05 26.73
CA PHE A 594 -13.02 -42.00 26.38
C PHE A 594 -14.31 -42.02 27.20
N THR A 595 -14.61 -43.14 27.87
CA THR A 595 -15.80 -43.22 28.73
C THR A 595 -15.58 -42.56 30.09
N ASP A 596 -14.32 -42.31 30.46
CA ASP A 596 -13.96 -41.60 31.67
C ASP A 596 -13.78 -40.10 31.40
N TRP A 597 -14.33 -39.27 32.28
CA TRP A 597 -14.13 -37.82 32.24
C TRP A 597 -12.66 -37.43 32.43
N SER A 598 -11.87 -38.25 33.14
CA SER A 598 -10.44 -37.99 33.38
C SER A 598 -9.66 -37.82 32.06
N PHE A 599 -9.99 -38.60 31.03
CA PHE A 599 -9.42 -38.50 29.68
C PHE A 599 -9.53 -37.07 29.12
N TYR A 600 -10.74 -36.51 29.14
CA TYR A 600 -11.01 -35.17 28.62
C TYR A 600 -10.35 -34.10 29.49
N ALA A 601 -10.43 -34.23 30.81
CA ALA A 601 -9.82 -33.29 31.75
C ALA A 601 -8.31 -33.19 31.55
N HIS A 602 -7.64 -34.31 31.30
CA HIS A 602 -6.21 -34.33 31.06
C HIS A 602 -5.81 -33.74 29.69
N ALA A 603 -6.51 -34.09 28.61
CA ALA A 603 -6.26 -33.51 27.29
C ALA A 603 -6.42 -31.97 27.32
N VAL A 604 -7.49 -31.49 27.95
CA VAL A 604 -7.76 -30.06 28.14
C VAL A 604 -6.71 -29.41 29.05
N GLY A 605 -6.29 -30.07 30.14
CA GLY A 605 -5.25 -29.59 31.04
C GLY A 605 -3.88 -29.44 30.36
N LEU A 606 -3.44 -30.45 29.60
CA LEU A 606 -2.19 -30.43 28.85
C LEU A 606 -2.22 -29.38 27.72
N ALA A 607 -3.35 -29.22 27.06
CA ALA A 607 -3.55 -28.15 26.09
C ALA A 607 -3.41 -26.76 26.75
N GLY A 608 -3.91 -26.62 27.98
CA GLY A 608 -3.77 -25.40 28.77
C GLY A 608 -2.31 -25.10 29.08
N LEU A 609 -1.58 -26.08 29.61
CA LEU A 609 -0.13 -25.94 29.87
C LEU A 609 0.63 -25.58 28.58
N THR A 610 0.32 -26.24 27.46
CA THR A 610 0.94 -25.98 26.16
C THR A 610 0.70 -24.55 25.69
N VAL A 611 -0.54 -24.07 25.75
CA VAL A 611 -0.90 -22.73 25.26
C VAL A 611 -0.39 -21.64 26.20
N PHE A 612 -0.72 -21.70 27.49
CA PHE A 612 -0.38 -20.65 28.45
C PHE A 612 1.10 -20.72 28.83
N GLY A 613 1.60 -21.89 29.20
CA GLY A 613 3.01 -22.11 29.51
C GLY A 613 3.91 -21.87 28.31
N GLY A 614 3.53 -22.35 27.12
CA GLY A 614 4.25 -22.07 25.87
C GLY A 614 4.28 -20.58 25.51
N THR A 615 3.21 -19.82 25.79
CA THR A 615 3.20 -18.36 25.59
C THR A 615 4.19 -17.66 26.52
N VAL A 616 4.23 -18.03 27.80
CA VAL A 616 5.18 -17.47 28.78
C VAL A 616 6.61 -17.83 28.40
N ALA A 617 6.87 -19.10 28.05
CA ALA A 617 8.19 -19.55 27.60
C ALA A 617 8.65 -18.81 26.33
N ALA A 618 7.75 -18.61 25.37
CA ALA A 618 8.02 -17.83 24.16
C ALA A 618 8.35 -16.36 24.50
N LEU A 619 7.62 -15.73 25.41
CA LEU A 619 7.91 -14.37 25.87
C LEU A 619 9.29 -14.26 26.52
N VAL A 620 9.64 -15.18 27.42
CA VAL A 620 10.96 -15.21 28.06
C VAL A 620 12.04 -15.41 27.00
N MET A 621 11.88 -16.37 26.09
CA MET A 621 12.85 -16.65 25.03
C MET A 621 13.07 -15.45 24.11
N VAL A 622 11.98 -14.84 23.61
CA VAL A 622 12.05 -13.74 22.64
C VAL A 622 12.60 -12.45 23.26
N THR A 623 12.45 -12.25 24.56
CA THR A 623 12.98 -11.06 25.27
C THR A 623 14.40 -11.24 25.82
N THR A 624 14.92 -12.46 25.90
CA THR A 624 16.25 -12.75 26.48
C THR A 624 17.26 -13.19 25.43
N VAL A 625 16.98 -14.23 24.65
CA VAL A 625 17.93 -14.83 23.71
C VAL A 625 18.39 -13.84 22.64
N PRO A 626 17.50 -13.07 21.97
CA PRO A 626 17.93 -12.08 20.98
C PRO A 626 18.82 -10.97 21.57
N ARG A 627 18.62 -10.58 22.83
CA ARG A 627 19.49 -9.59 23.49
C ARG A 627 20.91 -10.09 23.63
N LEU A 628 21.08 -11.34 24.05
CA LEU A 628 22.40 -11.97 24.16
C LEU A 628 23.07 -12.12 22.79
N LEU A 629 22.32 -12.57 21.78
CA LEU A 629 22.82 -12.71 20.41
C LEU A 629 23.20 -11.35 19.79
N ASN A 630 22.45 -10.30 20.10
CA ASN A 630 22.72 -8.95 19.59
C ASN A 630 24.03 -8.37 20.12
N LEU A 631 24.57 -8.84 21.26
CA LEU A 631 25.90 -8.42 21.75
C LEU A 631 27.02 -8.76 20.76
N ALA A 632 26.82 -9.75 19.89
CA ALA A 632 27.79 -10.11 18.84
C ALA A 632 27.73 -9.18 17.61
N LEU A 633 26.74 -8.29 17.52
CA LEU A 633 26.45 -7.44 16.38
C LEU A 633 26.76 -5.98 16.72
N LYS A 634 27.69 -5.37 15.98
CA LYS A 634 27.88 -3.92 15.99
C LYS A 634 27.15 -3.28 14.81
N PRO A 635 26.41 -2.18 15.01
CA PRO A 635 25.76 -1.45 13.93
C PRO A 635 26.80 -0.91 12.94
N ASP A 636 26.36 -0.74 11.69
CA ASP A 636 27.11 -0.14 10.57
C ASP A 636 28.46 -0.81 10.26
N THR A 637 28.66 -2.02 10.77
CA THR A 637 29.85 -2.83 10.54
C THR A 637 29.55 -3.92 9.51
N VAL A 638 30.39 -4.04 8.50
CA VAL A 638 30.27 -5.08 7.48
C VAL A 638 30.81 -6.41 8.02
N TYR A 639 30.00 -7.46 7.93
CA TYR A 639 30.35 -8.82 8.33
C TYR A 639 30.30 -9.78 7.16
N PRO A 640 31.21 -10.77 7.07
CA PRO A 640 31.07 -11.85 6.11
C PRO A 640 29.83 -12.71 6.41
N LEU A 641 29.14 -13.15 5.36
CA LEU A 641 28.04 -14.11 5.44
C LEU A 641 28.53 -15.49 5.93
N PHE A 642 27.58 -16.32 6.34
CA PHE A 642 27.81 -17.72 6.73
C PHE A 642 28.77 -17.90 7.93
N GLY A 643 28.84 -16.89 8.80
CA GLY A 643 29.57 -16.92 10.07
C GLY A 643 28.65 -16.92 11.29
N LEU A 644 29.25 -16.95 12.49
CA LEU A 644 28.50 -16.88 13.76
C LEU A 644 27.68 -15.58 13.90
N ARG A 645 28.19 -14.45 13.39
CA ARG A 645 27.46 -13.17 13.42
C ARG A 645 26.27 -13.17 12.45
N ASP A 646 26.39 -13.80 11.29
CA ASP A 646 25.26 -14.01 10.37
C ASP A 646 24.20 -14.92 11.02
N ALA A 647 24.64 -16.03 11.65
CA ALA A 647 23.75 -16.92 12.39
C ALA A 647 23.01 -16.19 13.52
N ALA A 648 23.73 -15.36 14.30
CA ALA A 648 23.16 -14.53 15.36
C ALA A 648 22.14 -13.52 14.81
N SER A 649 22.49 -12.80 13.74
CA SER A 649 21.59 -11.85 13.06
C SER A 649 20.30 -12.52 12.60
N ARG A 650 20.39 -13.63 11.87
CA ARG A 650 19.22 -14.40 11.42
C ARG A 650 18.39 -14.97 12.56
N ALA A 651 19.03 -15.39 13.65
CA ALA A 651 18.34 -15.88 14.84
C ALA A 651 17.59 -14.74 15.56
N VAL A 652 18.19 -13.55 15.69
CA VAL A 652 17.52 -12.34 16.20
C VAL A 652 16.28 -12.05 15.35
N THR A 653 16.42 -11.97 14.02
CA THR A 653 15.28 -11.76 13.11
C THR A 653 14.20 -12.82 13.30
N ARG A 654 14.57 -14.11 13.28
CA ARG A 654 13.60 -15.22 13.36
C ARG A 654 12.84 -15.24 14.69
N LEU A 655 13.53 -15.06 15.81
CA LEU A 655 12.94 -15.15 17.15
C LEU A 655 12.00 -13.97 17.43
N THR A 656 12.39 -12.76 17.01
CA THR A 656 11.66 -11.53 17.34
C THR A 656 10.47 -11.25 16.42
N ASN A 657 10.47 -11.79 15.19
CA ASN A 657 9.33 -11.75 14.27
C ASN A 657 8.33 -12.90 14.54
N ASN A 658 7.81 -12.96 15.77
CA ASN A 658 6.90 -14.01 16.20
C ASN A 658 5.42 -13.64 15.94
N ALA A 659 4.81 -14.24 14.91
CA ALA A 659 3.42 -13.97 14.52
C ALA A 659 2.39 -14.28 15.63
N MET A 660 2.67 -15.25 16.51
CA MET A 660 1.77 -15.61 17.61
C MET A 660 1.67 -14.49 18.65
N LEU A 661 2.82 -13.89 18.99
CA LEU A 661 2.92 -12.79 19.96
C LEU A 661 2.54 -11.44 19.32
N GLY A 662 2.94 -11.19 18.06
CA GLY A 662 2.48 -10.04 17.28
C GLY A 662 0.96 -9.98 17.18
N GLY A 663 0.30 -11.10 16.86
CA GLY A 663 -1.16 -11.20 16.87
C GLY A 663 -1.81 -11.07 18.25
N LEU A 664 -1.08 -11.39 19.33
CA LEU A 664 -1.58 -11.24 20.70
C LEU A 664 -1.56 -9.78 21.14
N PHE A 665 -0.43 -9.08 20.94
CA PHE A 665 -0.22 -7.72 21.47
C PHE A 665 -0.52 -6.59 20.48
N GLY A 666 -0.43 -6.81 19.16
CA GLY A 666 -0.71 -5.79 18.15
C GLY A 666 -2.14 -5.27 18.21
N ASP A 667 -2.46 -4.16 17.55
CA ASP A 667 -3.78 -3.50 17.60
C ASP A 667 -4.27 -3.24 19.03
N SER A 668 -3.32 -3.06 19.95
CA SER A 668 -3.61 -2.86 21.37
C SER A 668 -2.52 -2.05 22.03
N SER A 669 -2.86 -1.36 23.12
CA SER A 669 -1.89 -0.62 23.93
C SER A 669 -0.71 -1.44 24.45
N TYR A 670 -0.87 -2.76 24.60
CA TYR A 670 0.16 -3.64 25.12
C TYR A 670 1.30 -3.88 24.12
N ILE A 671 1.10 -3.54 22.84
CA ILE A 671 2.14 -3.70 21.81
C ILE A 671 3.41 -2.91 22.14
N VAL A 672 3.25 -1.72 22.72
CA VAL A 672 4.35 -0.83 23.09
C VAL A 672 5.30 -1.53 24.06
N ASN A 673 4.76 -2.12 25.12
CA ASN A 673 5.56 -2.81 26.13
C ASN A 673 6.25 -4.05 25.53
N TYR A 674 5.54 -4.79 24.68
CA TYR A 674 6.13 -5.93 23.97
C TYR A 674 7.29 -5.49 23.07
N LEU A 675 7.12 -4.43 22.30
CA LEU A 675 8.16 -3.88 21.43
C LEU A 675 9.41 -3.43 22.19
N GLN A 676 9.23 -2.67 23.27
CA GLN A 676 10.34 -2.28 24.14
C GLN A 676 11.03 -3.50 24.76
N ALA A 677 10.26 -4.53 25.14
CA ALA A 677 10.82 -5.75 25.69
C ALA A 677 11.65 -6.56 24.66
N ILE A 678 11.32 -6.49 23.37
CA ILE A 678 12.11 -7.16 22.32
C ILE A 678 13.24 -6.30 21.76
N GLY A 679 13.30 -5.01 22.09
CA GLY A 679 14.48 -4.16 21.84
C GLY A 679 14.25 -2.83 21.14
N TYR A 680 13.02 -2.49 20.74
CA TYR A 680 12.73 -1.22 20.06
C TYR A 680 12.98 -0.01 20.97
N ASP A 681 13.49 1.07 20.39
CA ASP A 681 13.49 2.40 21.01
C ASP A 681 12.24 3.17 20.59
N LEU A 682 11.32 3.40 21.54
CA LEU A 682 10.07 4.14 21.30
C LEU A 682 10.12 5.56 21.87
N GLY A 683 11.27 6.01 22.39
CA GLY A 683 11.42 7.28 23.09
C GLY A 683 10.32 7.50 24.13
N LYS A 684 9.69 8.68 24.10
CA LYS A 684 8.50 8.98 24.91
C LYS A 684 7.25 8.45 24.20
N VAL A 685 6.65 7.40 24.73
CA VAL A 685 5.44 6.81 24.15
C VAL A 685 4.23 7.71 24.37
N GLN A 686 3.55 8.07 23.29
CA GLN A 686 2.18 8.59 23.33
C GLN A 686 1.22 7.47 22.98
N GLN A 687 0.56 6.92 24.00
CA GLN A 687 -0.31 5.76 23.85
C GLN A 687 -1.63 6.15 23.19
N THR A 688 -1.95 5.60 22.01
CA THR A 688 -3.21 5.86 21.29
C THR A 688 -4.24 4.75 21.46
N GLY A 689 -3.86 3.62 22.06
CA GLY A 689 -4.71 2.44 22.17
C GLY A 689 -4.48 1.39 21.08
N SER A 690 -3.95 1.82 19.93
CA SER A 690 -3.65 1.01 18.74
C SER A 690 -2.44 1.58 18.00
N ASN A 691 -1.33 1.79 18.72
CA ASN A 691 -0.13 2.43 18.16
C ASN A 691 0.50 1.65 17.00
N MET A 692 0.37 0.32 17.00
CA MET A 692 0.96 -0.52 15.98
C MET A 692 0.12 -1.75 15.66
N GLY A 693 0.08 -2.08 14.36
CA GLY A 693 -0.55 -3.27 13.79
C GLY A 693 -0.07 -4.61 14.37
N SER A 694 -0.78 -5.68 14.05
CA SER A 694 -0.44 -7.07 14.41
C SER A 694 0.60 -7.71 13.49
N VAL A 695 0.76 -7.21 12.28
CA VAL A 695 1.63 -7.78 11.23
C VAL A 695 2.79 -6.84 10.93
N PHE A 696 3.64 -6.55 11.90
CA PHE A 696 4.88 -5.80 11.67
C PHE A 696 6.08 -6.74 11.59
N LYS A 697 7.14 -6.29 10.91
CA LYS A 697 8.39 -7.02 10.76
C LYS A 697 9.60 -6.12 10.90
N HIS A 698 10.75 -6.73 11.18
CA HIS A 698 12.04 -6.05 11.27
C HIS A 698 13.19 -7.04 11.04
N ASP A 699 14.36 -6.56 10.65
CA ASP A 699 15.57 -7.41 10.67
C ASP A 699 16.18 -7.48 12.08
N ASN A 700 16.30 -6.32 12.74
CA ASN A 700 16.88 -6.22 14.07
C ASN A 700 16.14 -5.17 14.91
N PRO A 701 15.37 -5.57 15.94
CA PRO A 701 14.57 -4.62 16.73
C PRO A 701 15.45 -3.67 17.55
N PHE A 702 16.67 -4.06 17.92
CA PHE A 702 17.61 -3.25 18.70
C PHE A 702 18.19 -2.06 17.89
N LEU A 703 17.95 -2.04 16.58
CA LEU A 703 18.37 -0.98 15.67
C LEU A 703 17.17 -0.23 15.07
N SER A 704 15.97 -0.43 15.62
CA SER A 704 14.74 0.21 15.17
C SER A 704 14.26 1.21 16.21
N SER A 705 14.06 2.46 15.76
CA SER A 705 13.56 3.55 16.60
C SER A 705 12.32 4.19 16.00
N ILE A 706 11.36 4.53 16.87
CA ILE A 706 10.08 5.13 16.52
C ILE A 706 9.89 6.39 17.36
N GLY A 707 9.75 7.54 16.68
CA GLY A 707 9.49 8.82 17.32
C GLY A 707 8.14 8.90 18.04
N THR A 708 8.05 9.80 19.01
CA THR A 708 6.82 10.08 19.77
C THR A 708 5.66 10.46 18.85
N GLY A 709 4.46 9.98 19.17
CA GLY A 709 3.24 10.34 18.44
C GLY A 709 3.08 9.63 17.09
N THR A 710 4.01 8.75 16.73
CA THR A 710 3.96 8.00 15.49
C THR A 710 3.02 6.79 15.59
N MET A 711 2.24 6.55 14.53
CA MET A 711 1.36 5.38 14.39
C MET A 711 1.77 4.57 13.17
N ILE A 712 1.76 3.25 13.32
CA ILE A 712 2.23 2.31 12.29
C ILE A 712 1.15 1.26 12.04
N ALA A 713 0.67 1.17 10.81
CA ALA A 713 -0.34 0.20 10.42
C ALA A 713 0.29 -1.20 10.16
N ASP A 714 -0.47 -2.09 9.52
CA ASP A 714 -0.05 -3.48 9.30
C ASP A 714 0.92 -3.63 8.13
N ALA A 715 1.62 -4.77 8.08
CA ALA A 715 2.57 -5.15 7.04
C ALA A 715 3.75 -4.18 6.84
N VAL A 716 4.13 -3.42 7.88
CA VAL A 716 5.33 -2.57 7.85
C VAL A 716 6.59 -3.41 8.15
N SER A 717 7.65 -3.25 7.35
CA SER A 717 8.94 -3.94 7.51
C SER A 717 10.07 -2.93 7.74
N PHE A 718 10.72 -2.98 8.90
CA PHE A 718 11.97 -2.25 9.15
C PHE A 718 13.14 -2.99 8.49
N MET A 719 13.76 -2.36 7.50
CA MET A 719 14.89 -2.93 6.76
C MET A 719 16.18 -2.48 7.45
N ASN A 720 16.57 -3.20 8.50
CA ASN A 720 17.81 -2.94 9.22
C ASN A 720 18.99 -3.68 8.60
N ALA A 721 18.78 -4.65 7.70
CA ALA A 721 19.86 -5.45 7.12
C ALA A 721 20.00 -5.25 5.61
N ASP A 722 21.21 -4.89 5.20
CA ASP A 722 21.62 -4.87 3.80
C ASP A 722 22.61 -5.99 3.51
N TYR A 723 22.61 -6.46 2.27
CA TYR A 723 23.34 -7.65 1.84
C TYR A 723 24.12 -7.40 0.56
N SER A 724 25.34 -7.92 0.54
CA SER A 724 26.09 -8.18 -0.68
C SER A 724 26.06 -9.69 -0.96
N PRO A 725 26.71 -10.18 -2.03
CA PRO A 725 26.79 -11.60 -2.32
C PRO A 725 27.53 -12.39 -1.23
N THR A 726 28.43 -11.73 -0.48
CA THR A 726 29.33 -12.38 0.48
C THR A 726 29.37 -11.76 1.87
N SER A 727 28.69 -10.64 2.09
CA SER A 727 28.67 -9.92 3.36
C SER A 727 27.30 -9.34 3.66
N PHE A 728 27.10 -8.90 4.89
CA PHE A 728 25.90 -8.19 5.33
C PHE A 728 26.30 -7.07 6.29
N LYS A 729 25.43 -6.06 6.41
CA LYS A 729 25.55 -4.96 7.35
C LYS A 729 24.21 -4.75 8.03
N VAL A 730 24.22 -4.54 9.34
CA VAL A 730 23.02 -4.13 10.08
C VAL A 730 23.12 -2.67 10.48
N SER A 731 22.10 -1.88 10.15
CA SER A 731 22.09 -0.42 10.25
C SER A 731 20.86 0.05 11.00
N ARG A 732 20.93 1.25 11.60
CA ARG A 732 19.79 1.83 12.32
C ARG A 732 18.71 2.32 11.36
N ALA A 733 17.44 1.99 11.64
CA ALA A 733 16.28 2.56 10.98
C ALA A 733 15.49 3.40 12.00
N ALA A 734 15.32 4.69 11.70
CA ALA A 734 14.68 5.64 12.59
C ALA A 734 13.50 6.30 11.90
N ILE A 735 12.32 6.19 12.50
CA ILE A 735 11.12 6.93 12.09
C ILE A 735 11.01 8.18 12.96
N GLY A 736 10.80 9.33 12.32
CA GLY A 736 10.56 10.61 13.00
C GLY A 736 9.32 10.62 13.89
N LYS A 737 9.09 11.74 14.55
CA LYS A 737 7.94 12.00 15.43
C LYS A 737 6.70 12.33 14.61
N HIS A 738 5.52 12.00 15.16
CA HIS A 738 4.22 12.34 14.56
C HIS A 738 4.02 11.82 13.13
N ASN A 739 4.71 10.74 12.78
CA ASN A 739 4.57 10.10 11.48
C ASN A 739 3.37 9.15 11.48
N PHE A 740 2.81 8.91 10.31
CA PHE A 740 1.85 7.85 10.07
C PHE A 740 2.38 6.92 8.99
N LEU A 741 2.39 5.61 9.23
CA LEU A 741 2.77 4.61 8.24
C LEU A 741 1.58 3.73 7.90
N GLY A 742 1.15 3.77 6.64
CA GLY A 742 0.10 2.91 6.09
C GLY A 742 0.57 1.47 5.85
N ASN A 743 -0.30 0.68 5.22
CA ASN A 743 -0.05 -0.75 5.10
C ASN A 743 1.03 -1.06 4.05
N GLY A 744 1.84 -2.08 4.28
CA GLY A 744 2.80 -2.59 3.28
C GLY A 744 4.00 -1.68 3.01
N VAL A 745 4.38 -0.85 3.99
CA VAL A 745 5.54 0.05 3.88
C VAL A 745 6.82 -0.67 4.27
N PHE A 746 7.81 -0.64 3.38
CA PHE A 746 9.17 -1.12 3.64
C PHE A 746 10.04 0.09 3.98
N TYR A 747 10.47 0.19 5.25
CA TYR A 747 11.17 1.36 5.78
C TYR A 747 12.68 1.11 5.89
N PRO A 748 13.50 1.68 4.99
CA PRO A 748 14.94 1.44 4.96
C PRO A 748 15.71 2.25 6.02
N ALA A 749 16.88 1.74 6.43
CA ALA A 749 17.81 2.45 7.32
C ALA A 749 18.27 3.82 6.77
N GLY A 750 18.30 4.00 5.45
CA GLY A 750 18.65 5.25 4.77
C GLY A 750 17.46 6.12 4.37
N ALA A 751 16.28 5.93 4.97
CA ALA A 751 15.07 6.66 4.60
C ALA A 751 15.24 8.20 4.69
N ARG A 752 14.75 8.91 3.67
CA ARG A 752 14.76 10.38 3.58
C ARG A 752 13.43 10.98 4.05
N THR A 753 13.01 10.57 5.25
CA THR A 753 11.78 11.04 5.90
C THR A 753 12.08 11.48 7.33
N GLY A 754 11.68 12.70 7.67
CA GLY A 754 11.83 13.32 8.96
C GLY A 754 10.58 13.22 9.82
N ASP A 755 10.26 14.31 10.51
CA ASP A 755 9.10 14.42 11.39
C ASP A 755 7.82 14.82 10.64
N ASN A 756 6.69 14.39 11.18
CA ASN A 756 5.34 14.67 10.72
C ASN A 756 5.08 14.28 9.25
N CYS A 757 5.55 13.11 8.83
CA CYS A 757 5.28 12.55 7.51
C CYS A 757 4.17 11.49 7.50
N LEU A 758 3.30 11.53 6.49
CA LEU A 758 2.32 10.46 6.22
C LEU A 758 2.85 9.56 5.09
N LEU A 759 3.21 8.32 5.39
CA LEU A 759 3.61 7.32 4.39
C LEU A 759 2.38 6.49 4.04
N ALA A 760 1.82 6.70 2.85
CA ALA A 760 0.59 6.03 2.45
C ALA A 760 0.79 4.51 2.23
N THR A 761 -0.33 3.79 2.16
CA THR A 761 -0.33 2.36 1.82
C THR A 761 0.49 2.09 0.56
N MET A 762 1.37 1.09 0.63
CA MET A 762 2.20 0.62 -0.48
C MET A 762 3.22 1.64 -1.03
N VAL A 763 3.47 2.78 -0.35
CA VAL A 763 4.47 3.77 -0.80
C VAL A 763 5.90 3.21 -0.78
N ALA A 764 6.69 3.57 -1.79
CA ALA A 764 8.14 3.33 -1.77
C ALA A 764 8.84 4.46 -1.00
N VAL A 765 9.41 4.16 0.16
CA VAL A 765 10.09 5.18 0.99
C VAL A 765 11.37 5.67 0.28
N PRO A 766 11.54 6.99 0.05
CA PRO A 766 12.71 7.52 -0.64
C PRO A 766 13.99 7.30 0.18
N ILE A 767 15.11 7.01 -0.49
CA ILE A 767 16.45 6.84 0.11
C ILE A 767 17.44 7.93 -0.33
N ASP A 768 17.05 8.68 -1.35
CA ASP A 768 17.77 9.76 -2.00
C ASP A 768 16.94 11.06 -2.00
N GLY A 769 17.59 12.15 -2.39
CA GLY A 769 17.00 13.49 -2.33
C GLY A 769 16.92 14.06 -0.90
N PRO A 770 16.19 15.18 -0.74
CA PRO A 770 16.06 15.87 0.54
C PRO A 770 15.27 15.05 1.56
N VAL A 771 15.57 15.25 2.84
CA VAL A 771 14.75 14.72 3.93
C VAL A 771 13.43 15.47 3.94
N ARG A 772 12.33 14.72 3.87
CA ARG A 772 10.97 15.28 3.79
C ARG A 772 10.36 15.43 5.18
N HIS A 773 9.70 16.55 5.42
CA HIS A 773 9.02 16.90 6.67
C HIS A 773 7.65 17.47 6.35
N ASP A 774 6.66 17.24 7.22
CA ASP A 774 5.33 17.88 7.12
C ASP A 774 4.59 17.61 5.79
N VAL A 775 4.88 16.48 5.14
CA VAL A 775 4.27 16.05 3.87
C VAL A 775 3.71 14.63 3.96
N GLY A 776 2.75 14.30 3.11
CA GLY A 776 2.40 12.92 2.81
C GLY A 776 3.18 12.40 1.60
N LEU A 777 3.39 11.09 1.53
CA LEU A 777 4.03 10.39 0.42
C LEU A 777 3.15 9.24 -0.04
N LEU A 778 2.94 9.16 -1.35
CA LEU A 778 2.15 8.13 -2.00
C LEU A 778 2.87 7.61 -3.24
N GLY A 779 2.61 6.34 -3.59
CA GLY A 779 3.05 5.75 -4.84
C GLY A 779 4.42 5.09 -4.83
N SER A 780 4.73 4.46 -5.95
CA SER A 780 6.05 3.90 -6.25
C SER A 780 6.33 4.17 -7.73
N PRO A 781 7.20 5.13 -8.09
CA PRO A 781 8.02 5.98 -7.23
C PRO A 781 7.19 6.92 -6.33
N PRO A 782 7.72 7.36 -5.18
CA PRO A 782 6.99 8.23 -4.28
C PRO A 782 6.83 9.64 -4.85
N PHE A 783 5.66 10.25 -4.65
CA PHE A 783 5.40 11.67 -4.84
C PHE A 783 4.70 12.26 -3.61
N GLU A 784 4.81 13.58 -3.46
CA GLU A 784 4.27 14.29 -2.31
C GLU A 784 2.76 14.52 -2.44
N ILE A 785 2.06 14.33 -1.32
CA ILE A 785 0.65 14.63 -1.14
C ILE A 785 0.48 15.47 0.14
N PRO A 786 -0.65 16.16 0.34
CA PRO A 786 -0.90 16.88 1.58
C PRO A 786 -0.77 15.96 2.82
N ARG A 787 -0.13 16.46 3.89
CA ARG A 787 0.08 15.70 5.13
C ARG A 787 -1.22 15.31 5.83
N SER A 788 -2.21 16.19 5.83
CA SER A 788 -3.50 15.95 6.47
C SER A 788 -4.60 16.66 5.71
N VAL A 789 -5.76 16.03 5.61
CA VAL A 789 -7.00 16.65 5.12
C VAL A 789 -7.89 16.94 6.34
N PHE A 790 -8.59 18.07 6.35
CA PHE A 790 -9.36 18.59 7.50
C PHE A 790 -10.34 17.56 8.10
N ARG A 791 -10.84 16.63 7.28
CA ARG A 791 -11.82 15.58 7.65
C ARG A 791 -11.23 14.37 8.36
N ASP A 792 -9.90 14.23 8.35
CA ASP A 792 -9.18 13.07 8.91
C ASP A 792 -8.62 13.34 10.31
N ALA A 793 -8.69 14.59 10.77
CA ALA A 793 -8.33 14.96 12.13
C ALA A 793 -9.36 14.40 13.13
N LEU A 794 -8.86 13.79 14.21
CA LEU A 794 -9.71 13.34 15.33
C LEU A 794 -10.63 14.50 15.79
N PRO A 795 -11.95 14.26 15.97
CA PRO A 795 -12.89 15.28 16.41
C PRO A 795 -12.43 15.98 17.70
N GLU A 796 -12.67 17.30 17.80
CA GLU A 796 -12.25 18.15 18.93
C GLU A 796 -12.66 17.61 20.31
N GLU A 797 -13.71 16.79 20.37
CA GLU A 797 -14.25 16.13 21.56
C GLU A 797 -13.22 15.29 22.35
N HIS A 798 -12.12 14.84 21.71
CA HIS A 798 -11.05 14.06 22.37
C HIS A 798 -9.90 14.90 22.93
N ARG A 799 -9.92 16.24 22.81
CA ARG A 799 -8.86 17.13 23.34
C ARG A 799 -8.85 17.21 24.87
N SER A 800 -9.95 16.86 25.55
CA SER A 800 -9.97 16.77 27.01
C SER A 800 -9.12 15.58 27.48
N ARG A 801 -8.00 15.87 28.16
CA ARG A 801 -7.08 14.87 28.72
C ARG A 801 -7.78 13.87 29.65
N ALA A 802 -8.87 14.28 30.30
CA ALA A 802 -9.67 13.41 31.17
C ALA A 802 -10.50 12.39 30.37
N HIS A 803 -11.17 12.82 29.29
CA HIS A 803 -11.92 11.93 28.41
C HIS A 803 -11.01 10.91 27.73
N PHE A 804 -9.89 11.38 27.18
CA PHE A 804 -8.87 10.52 26.58
C PHE A 804 -8.40 9.39 27.52
N ARG A 805 -8.09 9.71 28.78
CA ARG A 805 -7.68 8.70 29.78
C ARG A 805 -8.79 7.68 30.06
N ARG A 806 -10.05 8.13 30.13
CA ARG A 806 -11.22 7.27 30.35
C ARG A 806 -11.41 6.30 29.18
N ASP A 807 -11.36 6.81 27.95
CA ASP A 807 -11.55 6.00 26.74
C ASP A 807 -10.41 5.02 26.53
N LEU A 808 -9.17 5.45 26.77
CA LEU A 808 -8.01 4.57 26.75
C LEU A 808 -8.12 3.46 27.80
N ALA A 809 -8.57 3.77 29.02
CA ALA A 809 -8.79 2.75 30.05
C ALA A 809 -9.91 1.76 29.68
N ALA A 810 -10.99 2.25 29.05
CA ALA A 810 -12.06 1.40 28.54
C ALA A 810 -11.58 0.49 27.41
N LYS A 811 -10.82 1.04 26.45
CA LYS A 811 -10.18 0.31 25.37
C LYS A 811 -9.21 -0.76 25.91
N ASN A 812 -8.39 -0.43 26.90
CA ASN A 812 -7.47 -1.39 27.53
C ASN A 812 -8.19 -2.59 28.17
N ARG A 813 -9.32 -2.34 28.85
CA ARG A 813 -10.16 -3.43 29.38
C ARG A 813 -10.74 -4.29 28.26
N HIS A 814 -11.20 -3.67 27.17
CA HIS A 814 -11.68 -4.41 26.00
C HIS A 814 -10.58 -5.25 25.35
N ASN A 815 -9.38 -4.68 25.18
CA ASN A 815 -8.21 -5.35 24.62
C ASN A 815 -7.81 -6.56 25.48
N LEU A 816 -7.78 -6.42 26.80
CA LEU A 816 -7.48 -7.53 27.71
C LEU A 816 -8.50 -8.67 27.57
N ARG A 817 -9.80 -8.35 27.46
CA ARG A 817 -10.85 -9.35 27.22
C ARG A 817 -10.68 -10.04 25.87
N THR A 818 -10.31 -9.29 24.83
CA THR A 818 -10.03 -9.83 23.50
C THR A 818 -8.81 -10.74 23.51
N MET A 819 -7.73 -10.37 24.20
CA MET A 819 -6.54 -11.21 24.38
C MET A 819 -6.87 -12.49 25.13
N ALA A 820 -7.64 -12.40 26.22
CA ALA A 820 -8.12 -13.56 26.96
C ALA A 820 -8.96 -14.50 26.08
N LEU A 821 -9.91 -13.95 25.31
CA LEU A 821 -10.71 -14.72 24.36
C LEU A 821 -9.85 -15.38 23.28
N LEU A 822 -8.85 -14.69 22.74
CA LEU A 822 -7.90 -15.28 21.79
C LEU A 822 -7.13 -16.45 22.42
N MET A 823 -6.69 -16.33 23.67
CA MET A 823 -6.05 -17.45 24.39
C MET A 823 -7.00 -18.60 24.62
N LEU A 824 -8.26 -18.34 24.98
CA LEU A 824 -9.29 -19.36 25.14
C LEU A 824 -9.58 -20.09 23.82
N VAL A 825 -9.65 -19.37 22.70
CA VAL A 825 -9.84 -19.98 21.37
C VAL A 825 -8.63 -20.83 20.97
N ARG A 826 -7.40 -20.37 21.24
CA ARG A 826 -6.20 -21.19 21.03
C ARG A 826 -6.23 -22.45 21.91
N TRP A 827 -6.59 -22.30 23.18
CA TRP A 827 -6.73 -23.42 24.11
C TRP A 827 -7.79 -24.41 23.66
N LEU A 828 -8.96 -23.95 23.21
CA LEU A 828 -10.00 -24.80 22.62
C LEU A 828 -9.47 -25.58 21.42
N ASN A 829 -8.83 -24.91 20.46
CA ASN A 829 -8.31 -25.57 19.26
C ASN A 829 -7.24 -26.63 19.57
N ILE A 830 -6.32 -26.33 20.50
CA ILE A 830 -5.32 -27.31 20.93
C ILE A 830 -5.96 -28.44 21.75
N SER A 831 -6.97 -28.16 22.57
CA SER A 831 -7.70 -29.18 23.32
C SER A 831 -8.40 -30.15 22.37
N LEU A 832 -9.10 -29.65 21.35
CA LEU A 832 -9.73 -30.48 20.32
C LEU A 832 -8.69 -31.33 19.57
N ALA A 833 -7.57 -30.74 19.17
CA ALA A 833 -6.49 -31.48 18.52
C ALA A 833 -5.89 -32.57 19.42
N MET A 834 -5.69 -32.30 20.71
CA MET A 834 -5.21 -33.28 21.68
C MET A 834 -6.22 -34.41 21.92
N ILE A 835 -7.50 -34.09 22.07
CA ILE A 835 -8.58 -35.09 22.21
C ILE A 835 -8.60 -36.00 20.98
N ILE A 836 -8.54 -35.43 19.76
CA ILE A 836 -8.53 -36.22 18.51
C ILE A 836 -7.28 -37.10 18.43
N MET A 837 -6.10 -36.58 18.81
CA MET A 837 -4.85 -37.34 18.78
C MET A 837 -4.82 -38.45 19.82
N PHE A 838 -5.18 -38.17 21.07
CA PHE A 838 -5.29 -39.20 22.11
C PHE A 838 -6.31 -40.25 21.69
N ALA A 839 -7.39 -39.82 21.03
CA ALA A 839 -8.36 -40.76 20.54
C ALA A 839 -7.83 -41.71 19.47
N ALA A 840 -7.00 -41.18 18.59
CA ALA A 840 -6.32 -41.96 17.59
C ALA A 840 -5.29 -42.93 18.18
N LEU A 841 -4.63 -42.57 19.27
CA LEU A 841 -3.67 -43.43 19.95
C LEU A 841 -4.36 -44.63 20.60
N GLU A 842 -5.48 -44.45 21.32
CA GLU A 842 -6.24 -45.58 21.88
C GLU A 842 -6.78 -46.51 20.78
N LEU A 843 -7.31 -45.93 19.70
CA LEU A 843 -7.80 -46.69 18.54
C LEU A 843 -6.67 -47.32 17.71
N SER A 844 -5.41 -46.92 17.92
CA SER A 844 -4.29 -47.45 17.16
C SER A 844 -3.96 -48.91 17.50
N ASP A 845 -4.32 -49.39 18.70
CA ASP A 845 -4.18 -50.81 19.03
C ASP A 845 -5.07 -51.70 18.13
N GLN A 846 -6.25 -51.21 17.74
CA GLN A 846 -7.19 -51.95 16.89
C GLN A 846 -6.96 -51.69 15.39
N PHE A 847 -6.69 -50.44 15.01
CA PHE A 847 -6.65 -50.01 13.60
C PHE A 847 -5.25 -49.59 13.11
N GLY A 848 -4.23 -49.68 13.96
CA GLY A 848 -2.85 -49.31 13.63
C GLY A 848 -2.71 -47.86 13.16
N PHE A 849 -1.89 -47.67 12.13
CA PHE A 849 -1.64 -46.34 11.55
C PHE A 849 -2.87 -45.69 10.91
N LEU A 850 -3.92 -46.45 10.61
CA LEU A 850 -5.15 -45.89 10.01
C LEU A 850 -5.89 -45.00 11.02
N ALA A 851 -5.89 -45.33 12.32
CA ALA A 851 -6.46 -44.46 13.36
C ALA A 851 -5.72 -43.12 13.42
N VAL A 852 -4.39 -43.14 13.46
CA VAL A 852 -3.55 -41.94 13.47
C VAL A 852 -3.73 -41.13 12.18
N SER A 853 -3.84 -41.80 11.03
CA SER A 853 -4.10 -41.14 9.74
C SER A 853 -5.48 -40.48 9.69
N ALA A 854 -6.51 -41.15 10.19
CA ALA A 854 -7.86 -40.60 10.29
C ALA A 854 -7.88 -39.37 11.21
N SER A 855 -7.10 -39.38 12.29
CA SER A 855 -6.94 -38.22 13.17
C SER A 855 -6.45 -36.97 12.44
N PHE A 856 -5.48 -37.11 11.53
CA PHE A 856 -4.98 -35.99 10.71
C PHE A 856 -6.07 -35.46 9.77
N ALA A 857 -6.87 -36.35 9.17
CA ALA A 857 -8.00 -35.93 8.35
C ALA A 857 -9.07 -35.19 9.17
N VAL A 858 -9.42 -35.69 10.35
CA VAL A 858 -10.37 -35.03 11.27
C VAL A 858 -9.80 -33.68 11.74
N MET A 859 -8.53 -33.62 12.12
CA MET A 859 -7.86 -32.36 12.51
C MET A 859 -7.84 -31.33 11.37
N LEU A 860 -7.67 -31.76 10.12
CA LEU A 860 -7.75 -30.87 8.96
C LEU A 860 -9.14 -30.24 8.84
N VAL A 861 -10.19 -31.06 8.96
CA VAL A 861 -11.59 -30.58 8.91
C VAL A 861 -11.91 -29.67 10.09
N VAL A 862 -11.59 -30.10 11.32
CA VAL A 862 -11.83 -29.34 12.55
C VAL A 862 -11.04 -28.03 12.54
N GLY A 863 -9.79 -28.04 12.08
CA GLY A 863 -8.92 -26.87 11.96
C GLY A 863 -9.42 -25.83 10.95
N LEU A 864 -10.30 -26.21 10.02
CA LEU A 864 -10.98 -25.30 9.10
C LEU A 864 -12.34 -24.84 9.65
N LEU A 865 -13.19 -25.80 10.05
CA LEU A 865 -14.58 -25.52 10.41
C LEU A 865 -14.74 -24.83 11.76
N VAL A 866 -13.94 -25.17 12.78
CA VAL A 866 -14.06 -24.54 14.11
C VAL A 866 -13.66 -23.07 14.06
N PRO A 867 -12.49 -22.68 13.51
CA PRO A 867 -12.16 -21.27 13.35
C PRO A 867 -13.14 -20.52 12.44
N ALA A 868 -13.63 -21.13 11.36
CA ALA A 868 -14.65 -20.54 10.51
C ALA A 868 -15.96 -20.28 11.27
N GLY A 869 -16.39 -21.22 12.11
CA GLY A 869 -17.56 -21.06 12.98
C GLY A 869 -17.38 -19.96 14.01
N ILE A 870 -16.22 -19.90 14.68
CA ILE A 870 -15.87 -18.84 15.64
C ILE A 870 -15.92 -17.47 14.95
N GLU A 871 -15.28 -17.35 13.78
CA GLU A 871 -15.30 -16.12 13.01
C GLU A 871 -16.74 -15.72 12.66
N ARG A 872 -17.57 -16.67 12.21
CA ARG A 872 -18.98 -16.40 11.88
C ARG A 872 -19.78 -15.93 13.08
N ILE A 873 -19.53 -16.50 14.27
CA ILE A 873 -20.16 -16.07 15.54
C ILE A 873 -19.75 -14.62 15.86
N VAL A 874 -18.46 -14.29 15.76
CA VAL A 874 -17.97 -12.93 16.03
C VAL A 874 -18.55 -11.94 15.02
N ALA A 875 -18.63 -12.32 13.75
CA ALA A 875 -19.18 -11.53 12.65
C ALA A 875 -20.72 -11.42 12.64
N ARG A 876 -21.46 -12.04 13.58
CA ARG A 876 -22.94 -11.98 13.63
C ARG A 876 -23.51 -10.57 13.75
N ARG A 877 -22.75 -9.62 14.31
CA ARG A 877 -23.17 -8.21 14.36
C ARG A 877 -23.22 -7.55 12.98
N GLY A 878 -22.65 -8.19 11.96
CA GLY A 878 -22.53 -7.67 10.60
C GLY A 878 -21.44 -6.59 10.53
N LEU A 879 -20.49 -6.74 9.60
CA LEU A 879 -19.64 -5.61 9.25
C LEU A 879 -20.46 -4.66 8.40
N THR A 880 -20.42 -3.38 8.72
CA THR A 880 -21.06 -2.32 7.94
C THR A 880 -20.02 -1.28 7.54
N PRO A 881 -20.22 -0.57 6.42
CA PRO A 881 -19.46 0.64 6.12
C PRO A 881 -19.59 1.64 7.27
N GLN A 882 -18.46 2.13 7.77
CA GLN A 882 -18.39 2.99 8.94
C GLN A 882 -17.27 4.03 8.78
N LEU A 883 -17.49 5.20 9.35
CA LEU A 883 -16.49 6.24 9.56
C LEU A 883 -16.52 6.59 11.04
N CYS A 884 -15.50 6.17 11.79
CA CYS A 884 -15.45 6.40 13.24
C CYS A 884 -14.02 6.53 13.75
N SER A 885 -13.83 7.10 14.93
CA SER A 885 -12.51 7.15 15.57
C SER A 885 -12.12 5.78 16.12
N ILE A 886 -10.81 5.57 16.35
CA ILE A 886 -10.28 4.38 17.02
C ILE A 886 -10.75 4.22 18.49
N TYR A 887 -11.44 5.22 19.03
CA TYR A 887 -12.04 5.20 20.38
C TYR A 887 -13.53 4.80 20.34
N ASN A 888 -14.12 4.65 19.16
CA ASN A 888 -15.48 4.16 19.03
C ASN A 888 -15.56 2.66 19.39
N PRO A 889 -16.53 2.23 20.23
CA PRO A 889 -16.72 0.83 20.57
C PRO A 889 -16.93 -0.12 19.38
N TYR A 890 -17.45 0.38 18.25
CA TYR A 890 -17.55 -0.37 17.00
C TYR A 890 -16.15 -0.80 16.52
N PHE A 891 -15.20 0.13 16.47
CA PHE A 891 -13.83 -0.17 16.06
C PHE A 891 -13.18 -1.20 16.97
N TRP A 892 -13.39 -1.10 18.29
CA TRP A 892 -12.85 -2.10 19.22
C TRP A 892 -13.39 -3.50 18.95
N TRP A 893 -14.69 -3.62 18.62
CA TRP A 893 -15.27 -4.89 18.19
C TRP A 893 -14.68 -5.35 16.85
N HIS A 894 -14.42 -4.43 15.91
CA HIS A 894 -13.80 -4.74 14.62
C HIS A 894 -12.35 -5.24 14.80
N GLU A 895 -11.56 -4.65 15.69
CA GLU A 895 -10.23 -5.15 16.09
C GLU A 895 -10.31 -6.56 16.68
N ARG A 896 -11.32 -6.84 17.51
CA ARG A 896 -11.58 -8.20 18.01
C ARG A 896 -11.93 -9.16 16.88
N TYR A 897 -12.73 -8.72 15.91
CA TYR A 897 -13.05 -9.52 14.74
C TYR A 897 -11.77 -9.92 14.02
N TRP A 898 -10.89 -8.98 13.66
CA TRP A 898 -9.59 -9.27 13.01
C TRP A 898 -8.74 -10.27 13.80
N LYS A 899 -8.64 -10.14 15.13
CA LYS A 899 -7.87 -11.06 15.98
C LYS A 899 -8.41 -12.48 16.04
N LEU A 900 -9.71 -12.67 15.86
CA LEU A 900 -10.38 -13.98 15.97
C LEU A 900 -10.71 -14.60 14.61
N GLN A 901 -10.22 -14.01 13.52
CA GLN A 901 -10.37 -14.57 12.19
C GLN A 901 -9.64 -15.89 12.03
N ILE A 902 -10.09 -16.69 11.08
CA ILE A 902 -9.32 -17.84 10.62
C ILE A 902 -7.93 -17.37 10.16
N GLN A 903 -6.89 -17.97 10.73
CA GLN A 903 -5.52 -17.59 10.40
C GLN A 903 -5.20 -17.94 8.95
N SER A 904 -4.49 -17.05 8.25
CA SER A 904 -4.14 -17.22 6.83
C SER A 904 -3.47 -18.54 6.52
N ARG A 905 -2.71 -19.13 7.46
CA ARG A 905 -2.06 -20.44 7.27
C ARG A 905 -3.02 -21.57 6.91
N TYR A 906 -4.24 -21.59 7.47
CA TYR A 906 -5.23 -22.63 7.21
C TYR A 906 -5.91 -22.40 5.87
N VAL A 907 -6.22 -21.14 5.56
CA VAL A 907 -6.83 -20.78 4.28
C VAL A 907 -5.88 -21.01 3.11
N ASN A 908 -4.59 -20.69 3.29
CA ASN A 908 -3.57 -20.83 2.24
C ASN A 908 -3.33 -22.31 1.85
N MET A 909 -3.75 -23.27 2.68
CA MET A 909 -3.76 -24.68 2.28
C MET A 909 -4.69 -24.88 1.08
N LEU A 910 -5.80 -24.15 1.00
CA LEU A 910 -6.79 -24.29 -0.07
C LEU A 910 -6.45 -23.48 -1.34
N ASP A 911 -5.28 -22.83 -1.40
CA ASP A 911 -4.86 -22.06 -2.57
C ASP A 911 -4.93 -22.90 -3.87
N GLY A 912 -5.60 -22.35 -4.88
CA GLY A 912 -5.79 -23.01 -6.17
C GLY A 912 -6.73 -24.22 -6.13
N THR A 913 -7.54 -24.38 -5.09
CA THR A 913 -8.55 -25.45 -4.99
C THR A 913 -9.97 -24.88 -5.17
N PRO A 914 -10.95 -25.69 -5.64
CA PRO A 914 -12.34 -25.25 -5.73
C PRO A 914 -13.00 -25.11 -4.34
N PHE A 915 -12.33 -25.54 -3.27
CA PHE A 915 -12.81 -25.49 -1.89
C PHE A 915 -12.58 -24.15 -1.22
N LYS A 916 -11.59 -23.35 -1.67
CA LYS A 916 -11.30 -22.04 -1.07
C LYS A 916 -12.49 -21.07 -1.23
N PRO A 917 -13.11 -20.92 -2.42
CA PRO A 917 -14.35 -20.15 -2.56
C PRO A 917 -15.52 -20.68 -1.70
N LEU A 918 -15.60 -22.00 -1.45
CA LEU A 918 -16.63 -22.55 -0.57
C LEU A 918 -16.41 -22.14 0.89
N LEU A 919 -15.16 -22.18 1.36
CA LEU A 919 -14.80 -21.67 2.69
C LEU A 919 -15.10 -20.18 2.82
N TRP A 920 -14.81 -19.38 1.78
CA TRP A 920 -15.16 -17.96 1.72
C TRP A 920 -16.66 -17.70 1.86
N ARG A 921 -17.52 -18.48 1.18
CA ARG A 921 -18.97 -18.40 1.38
C ARG A 921 -19.38 -18.74 2.80
N LEU A 922 -18.80 -19.79 3.39
CA LEU A 922 -19.11 -20.25 4.74
C LEU A 922 -18.88 -19.13 5.78
N ILE A 923 -17.83 -18.34 5.61
CA ILE A 923 -17.48 -17.25 6.54
C ILE A 923 -18.06 -15.88 6.13
N GLY A 924 -18.90 -15.83 5.09
CA GLY A 924 -19.74 -14.68 4.78
C GLY A 924 -19.30 -13.79 3.60
N VAL A 925 -18.30 -14.20 2.82
CA VAL A 925 -17.94 -13.53 1.57
C VAL A 925 -18.99 -13.84 0.50
N LYS A 926 -19.45 -12.83 -0.25
CA LYS A 926 -20.31 -13.04 -1.41
C LYS A 926 -19.44 -13.33 -2.63
N ILE A 927 -19.31 -14.61 -3.00
CA ILE A 927 -18.41 -15.02 -4.08
C ILE A 927 -19.14 -15.89 -5.13
N GLY A 928 -18.94 -15.56 -6.41
CA GLY A 928 -19.53 -16.22 -7.56
C GLY A 928 -18.89 -17.57 -7.91
N SER A 929 -19.44 -18.21 -8.93
CA SER A 929 -19.03 -19.57 -9.32
C SER A 929 -17.64 -19.59 -9.97
N ARG A 930 -16.90 -20.70 -9.82
CA ARG A 930 -15.62 -20.97 -10.51
C ARG A 930 -14.53 -19.90 -10.32
N VAL A 931 -14.55 -19.18 -9.20
CA VAL A 931 -13.46 -18.25 -8.86
C VAL A 931 -12.19 -19.03 -8.58
N PHE A 932 -11.11 -18.64 -9.24
CA PHE A 932 -9.77 -19.13 -8.96
C PHE A 932 -9.10 -18.20 -7.95
N ASP A 933 -8.72 -18.73 -6.79
CA ASP A 933 -8.03 -17.97 -5.74
C ASP A 933 -6.73 -18.68 -5.35
N ASP A 934 -5.60 -18.01 -5.62
CA ASP A 934 -4.26 -18.53 -5.39
C ASP A 934 -3.49 -17.85 -4.24
N GLY A 935 -4.23 -17.23 -3.32
CA GLY A 935 -3.65 -16.59 -2.14
C GLY A 935 -4.11 -15.16 -1.93
N CYS A 936 -5.33 -14.81 -2.35
CA CYS A 936 -5.91 -13.50 -2.12
C CYS A 936 -6.27 -13.29 -0.64
N ALA A 937 -5.94 -12.13 -0.09
CA ALA A 937 -6.25 -11.77 1.29
C ALA A 937 -7.54 -10.93 1.40
N PHE A 938 -8.45 -11.34 2.29
CA PHE A 938 -9.70 -10.64 2.62
C PHE A 938 -9.77 -10.30 4.11
N PRO A 939 -9.27 -9.12 4.54
CA PRO A 939 -9.38 -8.70 5.93
C PRO A 939 -10.84 -8.49 6.37
N ASP A 940 -11.70 -7.87 5.55
CA ASP A 940 -13.09 -7.56 5.92
C ASP A 940 -14.09 -8.35 5.08
N ARG A 941 -14.15 -9.65 5.35
CA ARG A 941 -14.80 -10.66 4.49
C ARG A 941 -16.25 -10.35 4.11
N VAL A 942 -17.06 -9.83 5.04
CA VAL A 942 -18.49 -9.54 4.80
C VAL A 942 -18.71 -8.31 3.91
N LEU A 943 -17.70 -7.45 3.75
CA LEU A 943 -17.78 -6.26 2.89
C LEU A 943 -17.40 -6.55 1.42
N VAL A 944 -16.91 -7.75 1.14
CA VAL A 944 -16.41 -8.18 -0.16
C VAL A 944 -17.52 -8.86 -0.98
N THR A 945 -17.68 -8.41 -2.23
CA THR A 945 -18.48 -9.09 -3.26
C THR A 945 -17.61 -9.39 -4.48
N ILE A 946 -17.63 -10.64 -4.95
CA ILE A 946 -16.84 -11.13 -6.08
C ILE A 946 -17.75 -11.90 -7.03
N GLY A 947 -17.72 -11.56 -8.31
CA GLY A 947 -18.47 -12.23 -9.37
C GLY A 947 -17.96 -13.65 -9.67
N SER A 948 -18.51 -14.25 -10.72
CA SER A 948 -18.11 -15.55 -11.22
C SER A 948 -16.85 -15.45 -12.09
N ARG A 949 -16.09 -16.55 -12.20
CA ARG A 949 -14.91 -16.68 -13.08
C ARG A 949 -13.80 -15.64 -12.82
N CYS A 950 -13.79 -15.02 -11.64
CA CYS A 950 -12.70 -14.13 -11.25
C CYS A 950 -11.40 -14.91 -11.05
N THR A 951 -10.27 -14.25 -11.32
CA THR A 951 -8.93 -14.78 -11.13
C THR A 951 -8.18 -13.94 -10.11
N LEU A 952 -7.87 -14.51 -8.95
CA LEU A 952 -7.19 -13.82 -7.85
C LEU A 952 -5.79 -14.42 -7.66
N ASN A 953 -4.77 -13.70 -8.12
CA ASN A 953 -3.39 -14.19 -8.10
C ASN A 953 -2.76 -14.18 -6.70
N ALA A 954 -1.64 -14.91 -6.59
CA ALA A 954 -0.87 -15.00 -5.36
C ALA A 954 -0.43 -13.63 -4.84
N GLY A 955 -0.65 -13.39 -3.55
CA GLY A 955 -0.26 -12.15 -2.89
C GLY A 955 -1.17 -10.95 -3.14
N SER A 956 -2.23 -11.10 -3.96
CA SER A 956 -3.24 -10.04 -4.10
C SER A 956 -4.01 -9.83 -2.79
N ALA A 957 -4.56 -8.63 -2.59
CA ALA A 957 -5.39 -8.33 -1.43
C ALA A 957 -6.56 -7.41 -1.79
N LEU A 958 -7.71 -7.66 -1.17
CA LEU A 958 -8.88 -6.80 -1.22
C LEU A 958 -9.17 -6.28 0.18
N GLN A 959 -8.71 -5.06 0.46
CA GLN A 959 -8.79 -4.42 1.77
C GLN A 959 -9.94 -3.41 1.78
N CYS A 960 -11.00 -3.71 2.52
CA CYS A 960 -12.21 -2.88 2.59
C CYS A 960 -12.19 -1.89 3.76
N HIS A 961 -11.00 -1.55 4.26
CA HIS A 961 -10.82 -0.52 5.29
C HIS A 961 -9.54 0.30 5.09
N SER A 962 -9.49 1.44 5.78
CA SER A 962 -8.27 2.20 6.06
C SER A 962 -8.35 2.76 7.48
N GLN A 963 -7.19 2.93 8.11
CA GLN A 963 -7.07 3.62 9.38
C GLN A 963 -6.05 4.75 9.17
N GLU A 964 -6.50 6.00 9.08
CA GLU A 964 -5.68 7.18 8.81
C GLU A 964 -5.75 8.11 10.02
N ASP A 965 -4.62 8.44 10.65
CA ASP A 965 -4.52 9.39 11.78
C ASP A 965 -5.56 9.20 12.92
N GLY A 966 -5.93 7.95 13.21
CA GLY A 966 -6.88 7.61 14.28
C GLY A 966 -8.34 7.60 13.86
N MET A 967 -8.62 7.79 12.56
CA MET A 967 -9.92 7.60 11.94
C MET A 967 -9.96 6.28 11.17
N PHE A 968 -10.93 5.45 11.50
CA PHE A 968 -11.24 4.19 10.86
C PHE A 968 -12.35 4.38 9.82
N LYS A 969 -12.07 3.96 8.58
CA LYS A 969 -12.95 4.09 7.42
C LYS A 969 -13.14 2.71 6.79
N THR A 970 -14.37 2.29 6.57
CA THR A 970 -14.69 1.06 5.84
C THR A 970 -15.76 1.31 4.80
N ASP A 971 -15.67 0.59 3.68
CA ASP A 971 -16.70 0.57 2.64
C ASP A 971 -16.67 -0.77 1.88
N HIS A 972 -17.71 -1.06 1.11
CA HIS A 972 -17.78 -2.25 0.28
C HIS A 972 -16.77 -2.21 -0.87
N SER A 973 -16.24 -3.38 -1.23
CA SER A 973 -15.52 -3.56 -2.50
C SER A 973 -16.19 -4.65 -3.33
N ILE A 974 -16.48 -4.33 -4.59
CA ILE A 974 -17.28 -5.16 -5.50
C ILE A 974 -16.45 -5.45 -6.74
N LEU A 975 -16.28 -6.73 -7.07
CA LEU A 975 -15.69 -7.20 -8.32
C LEU A 975 -16.76 -7.91 -9.14
N GLY A 976 -16.94 -7.50 -10.40
CA GLY A 976 -17.83 -8.11 -11.38
C GLY A 976 -17.37 -9.49 -11.83
N ASP A 977 -17.99 -10.02 -12.88
CA ASP A 977 -17.63 -11.32 -13.46
C ASP A 977 -16.33 -11.23 -14.25
N GLY A 978 -15.49 -12.26 -14.19
CA GLY A 978 -14.27 -12.35 -15.00
C GLY A 978 -13.16 -11.36 -14.64
N VAL A 979 -13.26 -10.66 -13.50
CA VAL A 979 -12.22 -9.73 -13.03
C VAL A 979 -10.92 -10.48 -12.71
N THR A 980 -9.78 -9.93 -13.14
CA THR A 980 -8.45 -10.48 -12.83
C THR A 980 -7.68 -9.53 -11.92
N LEU A 981 -7.29 -10.02 -10.75
CA LEU A 981 -6.34 -9.35 -9.85
C LEU A 981 -4.95 -9.97 -10.01
N GLY A 982 -3.99 -9.17 -10.46
CA GLY A 982 -2.60 -9.54 -10.71
C GLY A 982 -1.81 -9.88 -9.44
N ILE A 983 -0.57 -10.36 -9.63
CA ILE A 983 0.27 -10.82 -8.53
C ILE A 983 0.58 -9.63 -7.61
N GLY A 984 0.34 -9.79 -6.31
CA GLY A 984 0.68 -8.75 -5.33
C GLY A 984 -0.12 -7.45 -5.39
N CYS A 985 -1.13 -7.33 -6.26
CA CYS A 985 -1.92 -6.10 -6.34
C CYS A 985 -2.79 -5.91 -5.10
N VAL A 986 -3.06 -4.65 -4.74
CA VAL A 986 -3.90 -4.29 -3.60
C VAL A 986 -5.05 -3.43 -4.09
N VAL A 987 -6.26 -3.89 -3.81
CA VAL A 987 -7.50 -3.17 -4.09
C VAL A 987 -8.05 -2.63 -2.79
N HIS A 988 -8.23 -1.31 -2.73
CA HIS A 988 -8.65 -0.62 -1.51
C HIS A 988 -10.19 -0.58 -1.37
N TYR A 989 -10.66 0.09 -0.31
CA TYR A 989 -12.09 0.13 0.05
C TYR A 989 -12.90 1.04 -0.87
N GLY A 990 -14.19 0.75 -1.04
CA GLY A 990 -15.08 1.54 -1.90
C GLY A 990 -14.83 1.34 -3.39
N VAL A 991 -14.03 0.34 -3.77
CA VAL A 991 -13.72 0.05 -5.17
C VAL A 991 -14.82 -0.80 -5.81
N SER A 992 -15.20 -0.44 -7.04
CA SER A 992 -16.11 -1.22 -7.88
C SER A 992 -15.43 -1.56 -9.20
N ALA A 993 -15.08 -2.82 -9.43
CA ALA A 993 -14.58 -3.30 -10.71
C ALA A 993 -15.72 -3.94 -11.50
N GLU A 994 -15.99 -3.44 -12.70
CA GLU A 994 -16.97 -4.01 -13.62
C GLU A 994 -16.42 -5.27 -14.30
N ASP A 995 -17.28 -5.97 -15.05
CA ASP A 995 -16.94 -7.27 -15.64
C ASP A 995 -15.69 -7.22 -16.52
N GLY A 996 -14.83 -8.23 -16.42
CA GLY A 996 -13.64 -8.37 -17.25
C GLY A 996 -12.53 -7.35 -16.98
N ALA A 997 -12.65 -6.47 -15.98
CA ALA A 997 -11.56 -5.56 -15.62
C ALA A 997 -10.32 -6.32 -15.14
N VAL A 998 -9.13 -5.83 -15.51
CA VAL A 998 -7.84 -6.43 -15.16
C VAL A 998 -7.00 -5.44 -14.38
N VAL A 999 -6.57 -5.83 -13.18
CA VAL A 999 -5.58 -5.08 -12.38
C VAL A 999 -4.25 -5.82 -12.48
N THR A 1000 -3.23 -5.17 -13.02
CA THR A 1000 -1.92 -5.79 -13.26
C THR A 1000 -1.10 -5.99 -11.98
N THR A 1001 0.05 -6.63 -12.15
CA THR A 1001 0.99 -6.97 -11.08
C THR A 1001 1.40 -5.76 -10.23
N ASP A 1002 1.44 -5.94 -8.91
CA ASP A 1002 1.84 -4.97 -7.88
C ASP A 1002 1.04 -3.65 -7.84
N SER A 1003 -0.06 -3.55 -8.59
CA SER A 1003 -0.83 -2.31 -8.73
C SER A 1003 -1.62 -1.98 -7.46
N PHE A 1004 -1.75 -0.69 -7.15
CA PHE A 1004 -2.50 -0.20 -6.00
C PHE A 1004 -3.73 0.59 -6.44
N VAL A 1005 -4.91 -0.04 -6.40
CA VAL A 1005 -6.16 0.59 -6.78
C VAL A 1005 -6.67 1.44 -5.62
N MET A 1006 -6.74 2.76 -5.84
CA MET A 1006 -7.14 3.73 -4.83
C MET A 1006 -8.59 3.55 -4.40
N LYS A 1007 -8.86 3.97 -3.16
CA LYS A 1007 -10.20 3.96 -2.57
C LYS A 1007 -11.22 4.68 -3.44
N GLY A 1008 -12.44 4.15 -3.53
CA GLY A 1008 -13.53 4.76 -4.31
C GLY A 1008 -13.42 4.64 -5.83
N THR A 1009 -12.39 3.98 -6.36
CA THR A 1009 -12.17 3.89 -7.81
C THR A 1009 -13.19 2.94 -8.44
N THR A 1010 -13.77 3.35 -9.58
CA THR A 1010 -14.54 2.46 -10.46
C THR A 1010 -13.68 2.05 -11.65
N LEU A 1011 -13.52 0.74 -11.88
CA LEU A 1011 -12.79 0.17 -13.02
C LEU A 1011 -13.83 -0.25 -14.05
N PRO A 1012 -13.91 0.42 -15.21
CA PRO A 1012 -14.92 0.10 -16.21
C PRO A 1012 -14.72 -1.28 -16.84
N ARG A 1013 -15.78 -1.80 -17.46
CA ARG A 1013 -15.80 -3.12 -18.09
C ARG A 1013 -14.66 -3.29 -19.09
N GLY A 1014 -13.93 -4.41 -18.98
CA GLY A 1014 -12.87 -4.80 -19.92
C GLY A 1014 -11.60 -3.92 -19.89
N THR A 1015 -11.50 -2.97 -18.97
CA THR A 1015 -10.33 -2.07 -18.89
C THR A 1015 -9.15 -2.71 -18.16
N VAL A 1016 -7.95 -2.25 -18.49
CA VAL A 1016 -6.69 -2.71 -17.87
C VAL A 1016 -6.12 -1.59 -17.00
N TRP A 1017 -5.74 -1.92 -15.77
CA TRP A 1017 -5.28 -0.97 -14.76
C TRP A 1017 -3.93 -1.38 -14.22
N GLY A 1018 -2.97 -0.44 -14.15
CA GLY A 1018 -1.65 -0.70 -13.60
C GLY A 1018 -0.98 0.48 -12.95
N GLY A 1019 -0.04 0.19 -12.06
CA GLY A 1019 0.76 1.18 -11.36
C GLY A 1019 0.40 1.39 -9.89
N ASN A 1020 1.18 2.23 -9.23
CA ASN A 1020 0.94 2.62 -7.83
C ASN A 1020 1.07 4.15 -7.68
N PRO A 1021 -0.05 4.89 -7.64
CA PRO A 1021 -1.45 4.44 -7.79
C PRO A 1021 -1.76 3.82 -9.15
N ALA A 1022 -2.80 2.97 -9.21
CA ALA A 1022 -3.23 2.34 -10.44
C ALA A 1022 -3.94 3.34 -11.36
N GLU A 1023 -3.52 3.37 -12.61
CA GLU A 1023 -4.08 4.16 -13.70
C GLU A 1023 -4.55 3.22 -14.82
N GLU A 1024 -5.55 3.66 -15.58
CA GLU A 1024 -6.04 2.93 -16.74
C GLU A 1024 -4.95 2.95 -17.83
N ALA A 1025 -4.57 1.77 -18.31
CA ALA A 1025 -3.72 1.66 -19.47
C ALA A 1025 -4.56 1.99 -20.70
N GLY A 1026 -4.33 3.15 -21.32
CA GLY A 1026 -4.93 3.49 -22.61
C GLY A 1026 -4.66 2.36 -23.60
N ALA A 1027 -5.71 1.67 -24.02
CA ALA A 1027 -5.62 0.62 -24.99
C ALA A 1027 -6.66 0.90 -26.08
N ASP A 1028 -6.20 1.22 -27.28
CA ASP A 1028 -6.95 1.01 -28.50
C ASP A 1028 -7.16 -0.52 -28.65
N ILE A 1029 -8.13 -1.06 -27.92
CA ILE A 1029 -8.63 -2.41 -28.16
C ILE A 1029 -9.77 -2.26 -29.15
N THR A 1030 -9.46 -2.27 -30.44
CA THR A 1030 -10.45 -2.66 -31.45
C THR A 1030 -10.85 -4.09 -31.14
N LEU A 1031 -12.00 -4.27 -30.50
CA LEU A 1031 -12.67 -5.57 -30.40
C LEU A 1031 -12.85 -6.10 -31.83
N PRO A 1032 -12.30 -7.26 -32.19
CA PRO A 1032 -12.62 -7.86 -33.47
C PRO A 1032 -14.11 -8.24 -33.46
N ASP A 1033 -14.80 -7.92 -34.55
CA ASP A 1033 -16.15 -8.40 -34.81
C ASP A 1033 -16.26 -9.89 -34.51
N VAL A 1034 -17.35 -10.25 -33.84
CA VAL A 1034 -17.73 -11.62 -33.49
C VAL A 1034 -17.86 -12.43 -34.78
N LEU A 1035 -16.77 -13.02 -35.24
CA LEU A 1035 -16.79 -14.07 -36.25
C LEU A 1035 -17.14 -15.37 -35.53
N GLU A 1036 -18.45 -15.69 -35.55
CA GLU A 1036 -18.94 -17.04 -35.30
C GLU A 1036 -18.08 -18.04 -36.10
N ARG A 1037 -17.31 -18.87 -35.41
CA ARG A 1037 -16.71 -20.07 -36.02
C ARG A 1037 -17.40 -21.32 -35.50
N PRO A 1038 -17.57 -22.33 -36.36
CA PRO A 1038 -18.50 -23.42 -36.12
C PRO A 1038 -17.93 -24.41 -35.11
N LEU A 1039 -18.81 -24.89 -34.24
CA LEU A 1039 -18.57 -25.99 -33.32
C LEU A 1039 -18.13 -27.23 -34.11
N SER A 1040 -16.89 -27.67 -33.90
CA SER A 1040 -16.47 -29.07 -34.12
C SER A 1040 -15.64 -29.57 -32.96
#